data_AF-A0A947GRT2-F1
#
_entry.id   AF-A0A947GRT2-F1
#
_cell.length_a   1.000
_cell.length_b   1.000
_cell.length_c   1.000
_cell.angle_alpha   90.00
_cell.angle_beta   90.00
_cell.angle_gamma   90.00
#
_symmetry.space_group_name_H-M   'P 1'
#
loop_
_entity.id
_entity.type
_entity.pdbx_description
1 polymer ?
#
loop_
_entity_poly.entity_id
_entity_poly.type
_entity_poly.pdbx_seq_one_letter_code
_entity_poly.pdbx_strand_id
1 'polypeptide(L)'
;MNTLVLNTRRARATAMVAAAAFTLAACGGGGGDSPPPPPPTETLFVPANAWTGAAPTGAQTLTADEFRRRQVAGELMLVTSATQDAQRSAQRAHVAAERAFLESQPDLSDAVRALLAQAAAAPDLEAGAVASLAGGRRVALNSLGTAIVNAAAAHRRARDPALALAAYELSHALLDDALKAQLPAPATLAGATLAQVRQAALQMEAALAALPDIDNTRLDPSAPPTPSTPSGTPNGRQRALAFSPGAGSDNDGTCAATGLARRYHFPLRNFVSPVKDQGERGLCWAFTAIAAVESREQVQLGTTPNLSEQFLANRVKLLWSPSDFVDGGSAAFALNTAEDLFQRLRVETAWTYNPAAGRPANAFDAGVGGTSASYTGACNGYTGTCSESAHQSEWACASLLGGALFCAHVNQSFPDAGVRGSRVLPVWASGQSWDVAILRTHLAAGRSLIATFPVYEGFMAAPATGIVSTYLRQRRDATGNLVDGSYGDHLAQIVGFVSNEQLSLPGGPPSEVGGGGYFILRNSWGCNAGDAGYYYVPADYVRDNFHSLEVLNMPPNRSARWNADQLAPGGTAGLSVALRNNAAASLRVRSELAAEILVNHPVANYVRLTASSDRDGLLFDGQWLVNAPVGGSLFANSLPVTFQTEGMRRVTLVARYGSQQVTTTNDVMVLNAAPTLAFETSGTPQQNENFVVNVVATDVNETDPSAMCNAMTWSVSAPDTLVSGSGCTRVIRFGAAGTRQVSVATQDREGLPAAATGSFNVAPPPVNPYPRINAFSVISRDVLLIENQPFGCIPRTVANNAVIDLRQFGCKPGIVGPDLSRFFGEVAVENPSGEVLSYDWTYTDYYANGTASPRSGTARTATPRVELNRFLYVGLDPVTTSAFRCTLDVRVNAPEASRSKTLRVWSGQCINVEVAPR
;
A
#
# COMPACT_ATOMS: atom_id res chain seq x y z
N MET A 1 28.70 -0.59 -52.57
CA MET A 1 29.68 0.38 -53.10
C MET A 1 29.54 1.69 -52.35
N ASN A 2 30.43 1.93 -51.38
CA ASN A 2 30.99 3.22 -50.97
C ASN A 2 31.73 3.00 -49.65
N THR A 3 32.89 2.36 -49.79
CA THR A 3 33.86 2.05 -48.74
C THR A 3 35.05 3.01 -48.81
N LEU A 4 34.84 4.23 -49.32
CA LEU A 4 35.83 5.29 -49.43
C LEU A 4 35.10 6.63 -49.25
N VAL A 5 35.10 7.17 -48.04
CA VAL A 5 35.12 8.61 -47.66
C VAL A 5 34.88 8.62 -46.14
N LEU A 6 35.92 8.36 -45.35
CA LEU A 6 35.97 8.67 -43.90
C LEU A 6 37.40 8.71 -43.33
N ASN A 7 38.42 8.74 -44.21
CA ASN A 7 39.84 8.71 -43.83
C ASN A 7 40.52 10.09 -43.73
N THR A 8 39.77 11.19 -43.59
CA THR A 8 40.36 12.55 -43.59
C THR A 8 39.89 13.50 -42.48
N ARG A 9 39.35 13.00 -41.35
CA ARG A 9 39.08 13.84 -40.15
C ARG A 9 39.30 13.15 -38.79
N ARG A 10 40.31 12.29 -38.66
CA ARG A 10 40.80 11.80 -37.35
C ARG A 10 42.32 11.85 -37.31
N ALA A 11 42.86 13.06 -37.15
CA ALA A 11 44.29 13.30 -36.88
C ALA A 11 44.57 14.67 -36.23
N ARG A 12 43.59 15.25 -35.51
CA ARG A 12 43.82 16.45 -34.69
C ARG A 12 43.06 16.29 -33.38
N ALA A 13 43.79 16.47 -32.27
CA ALA A 13 43.34 16.48 -30.87
C ALA A 13 43.34 15.15 -30.08
N THR A 14 44.39 14.31 -30.19
CA THR A 14 44.87 13.46 -29.06
C THR A 14 46.27 12.91 -29.34
N ALA A 15 47.26 13.81 -29.53
CA ALA A 15 48.69 13.46 -29.61
C ALA A 15 49.56 14.71 -29.40
N MET A 16 49.44 15.34 -28.24
CA MET A 16 50.46 16.24 -27.67
C MET A 16 50.35 15.95 -26.17
N VAL A 17 51.23 15.17 -25.55
CA VAL A 17 52.51 15.64 -24.99
C VAL A 17 53.62 14.56 -24.94
N ALA A 18 53.42 13.33 -25.41
CA ALA A 18 54.48 12.30 -25.36
C ALA A 18 54.91 11.81 -26.75
N ALA A 19 55.49 12.69 -27.57
CA ALA A 19 56.20 12.31 -28.79
C ALA A 19 57.18 13.42 -29.21
N ALA A 20 58.16 13.73 -28.37
CA ALA A 20 59.31 14.54 -28.75
C ALA A 20 60.57 13.68 -28.71
N ALA A 21 60.70 12.83 -29.73
CA ALA A 21 61.95 12.33 -30.31
C ALA A 21 61.61 11.05 -31.07
N PHE A 22 61.44 11.13 -32.39
CA PHE A 22 61.81 10.12 -33.38
C PHE A 22 61.27 10.58 -34.73
N THR A 23 62.04 11.41 -35.42
CA THR A 23 61.85 11.71 -36.84
C THR A 23 62.29 10.50 -37.66
N LEU A 24 61.33 9.84 -38.32
CA LEU A 24 61.57 8.82 -39.34
C LEU A 24 61.91 9.48 -40.67
N ALA A 25 63.14 9.29 -41.15
CA ALA A 25 63.47 9.40 -42.56
C ALA A 25 63.13 8.06 -43.23
N ALA A 26 62.10 8.06 -44.08
CA ALA A 26 61.76 6.92 -44.93
C ALA A 26 62.37 7.14 -46.33
N CYS A 27 63.27 6.25 -46.73
CA CYS A 27 63.61 5.97 -48.13
C CYS A 27 64.08 4.52 -48.26
N GLY A 28 63.57 3.81 -49.28
CA GLY A 28 64.19 2.60 -49.83
C GLY A 28 63.58 1.27 -49.40
N GLY A 29 62.88 0.60 -50.32
CA GLY A 29 62.29 -0.72 -50.13
C GLY A 29 63.25 -1.90 -50.32
N GLY A 30 62.74 -3.09 -50.05
CA GLY A 30 63.38 -4.39 -50.32
C GLY A 30 62.85 -5.46 -49.37
N GLY A 31 62.17 -6.47 -49.92
CA GLY A 31 61.48 -7.51 -49.15
C GLY A 31 62.38 -8.42 -48.32
N GLY A 32 61.80 -8.95 -47.24
CA GLY A 32 62.37 -9.99 -46.39
C GLY A 32 61.50 -10.19 -45.15
N ASP A 33 60.88 -11.36 -45.04
CA ASP A 33 60.12 -11.81 -43.87
C ASP A 33 61.05 -11.89 -42.65
N SER A 34 61.02 -10.85 -41.82
CA SER A 34 61.48 -10.86 -40.43
C SER A 34 60.87 -9.65 -39.71
N PRO A 35 60.22 -9.81 -38.54
CA PRO A 35 59.80 -8.66 -37.74
C PRO A 35 61.04 -7.82 -37.40
N PRO A 36 60.94 -6.48 -37.32
CA PRO A 36 62.08 -5.64 -36.97
C PRO A 36 62.61 -6.08 -35.58
N PRO A 37 63.93 -6.13 -35.38
CA PRO A 37 64.49 -6.48 -34.07
C PRO A 37 64.01 -5.45 -33.02
N PRO A 38 63.77 -5.87 -31.77
CA PRO A 38 63.42 -4.95 -30.69
C PRO A 38 64.50 -3.86 -30.57
N PRO A 39 64.12 -2.62 -30.17
CA PRO A 39 65.09 -1.53 -30.04
C PRO A 39 66.21 -1.95 -29.09
N PRO A 40 67.46 -1.52 -29.34
CA PRO A 40 68.60 -1.93 -28.52
C PRO A 40 68.39 -1.55 -27.04
N THR A 41 68.83 -2.43 -26.16
CA THR A 41 68.64 -2.40 -24.69
C THR A 41 69.15 -1.14 -23.98
N GLU A 42 69.92 -0.28 -24.67
CA GLU A 42 70.54 0.92 -24.13
C GLU A 42 69.68 2.20 -24.24
N THR A 43 68.57 2.20 -25.00
CA THR A 43 67.70 3.39 -25.12
C THR A 43 66.52 3.42 -24.16
N LEU A 44 66.18 2.28 -23.51
CA LEU A 44 65.02 2.16 -22.62
C LEU A 44 65.30 2.58 -21.17
N PHE A 45 66.54 2.41 -20.71
CA PHE A 45 66.96 2.76 -19.36
C PHE A 45 68.03 3.84 -19.48
N VAL A 46 67.68 5.05 -19.10
CA VAL A 46 68.57 6.21 -19.08
C VAL A 46 68.50 6.87 -17.70
N PRO A 47 69.52 7.61 -17.25
CA PRO A 47 69.46 8.27 -15.94
C PRO A 47 68.22 9.16 -15.75
N ALA A 48 67.70 9.75 -16.84
CA ALA A 48 66.52 10.61 -16.81
C ALA A 48 65.20 9.88 -16.49
N ASN A 49 65.12 8.55 -16.67
CA ASN A 49 63.94 7.76 -16.29
C ASN A 49 64.23 6.77 -15.15
N ALA A 50 65.28 7.02 -14.37
CA ALA A 50 65.51 6.34 -13.10
C ALA A 50 64.49 6.81 -12.04
N TRP A 51 64.12 5.91 -11.16
CA TRP A 51 63.31 6.19 -9.98
C TRP A 51 64.10 7.04 -8.99
N THR A 52 63.47 8.10 -8.48
CA THR A 52 64.06 8.99 -7.47
C THR A 52 63.55 8.66 -6.09
N GLY A 53 64.46 8.36 -5.15
CA GLY A 53 64.14 8.03 -3.77
C GLY A 53 64.26 6.53 -3.46
N ALA A 54 63.72 6.13 -2.32
CA ALA A 54 63.69 4.73 -1.92
C ALA A 54 62.74 3.92 -2.82
N ALA A 55 63.01 2.62 -2.95
CA ALA A 55 62.09 1.70 -3.62
C ALA A 55 60.70 1.76 -2.95
N PRO A 56 59.60 1.74 -3.72
CA PRO A 56 58.26 1.70 -3.17
C PRO A 56 58.06 0.52 -2.21
N THR A 57 57.24 0.74 -1.18
CA THR A 57 56.90 -0.31 -0.20
C THR A 57 56.34 -1.54 -0.90
N GLY A 58 56.88 -2.72 -0.55
CA GLY A 58 56.45 -3.99 -1.14
C GLY A 58 56.98 -4.27 -2.55
N ALA A 59 57.88 -3.44 -3.08
CA ALA A 59 58.47 -3.68 -4.40
C ALA A 59 59.31 -4.95 -4.45
N GLN A 60 59.03 -5.81 -5.43
CA GLN A 60 59.85 -6.97 -5.77
C GLN A 60 61.20 -6.49 -6.30
N THR A 61 62.29 -6.96 -5.70
CA THR A 61 63.64 -6.71 -6.24
C THR A 61 63.96 -7.74 -7.33
N LEU A 62 64.13 -7.29 -8.56
CA LEU A 62 64.50 -8.12 -9.71
C LEU A 62 65.98 -7.93 -10.06
N THR A 63 66.56 -8.95 -10.70
CA THR A 63 67.87 -8.79 -11.34
C THR A 63 67.73 -7.87 -12.56
N ALA A 64 68.80 -7.17 -12.94
CA ALA A 64 68.81 -6.27 -14.09
C ALA A 64 68.36 -6.97 -15.39
N ASP A 65 68.77 -8.21 -15.59
CA ASP A 65 68.41 -8.98 -16.79
C ASP A 65 66.96 -9.45 -16.77
N GLU A 66 66.45 -9.85 -15.60
CA GLU A 66 65.05 -10.22 -15.46
C GLU A 66 64.13 -9.02 -15.68
N PHE A 67 64.46 -7.88 -15.06
CA PHE A 67 63.73 -6.63 -15.25
C PHE A 67 63.68 -6.22 -16.73
N ARG A 68 64.81 -6.31 -17.43
CA ARG A 68 64.88 -6.04 -18.87
C ARG A 68 64.01 -6.97 -19.70
N ARG A 69 64.08 -8.28 -19.46
CA ARG A 69 63.26 -9.27 -20.18
C ARG A 69 61.77 -9.01 -19.99
N ARG A 70 61.34 -8.82 -18.75
CA ARG A 70 59.93 -8.56 -18.42
C ARG A 70 59.44 -7.22 -18.95
N GLN A 71 60.28 -6.18 -18.97
CA GLN A 71 59.94 -4.91 -19.60
C GLN A 71 59.75 -5.04 -21.12
N VAL A 72 60.65 -5.75 -21.82
CA VAL A 72 60.53 -5.97 -23.27
C VAL A 72 59.32 -6.86 -23.60
N ALA A 73 58.99 -7.80 -22.72
CA ALA A 73 57.79 -8.63 -22.84
C ALA A 73 56.48 -7.87 -22.56
N GLY A 74 56.54 -6.60 -22.10
CA GLY A 74 55.36 -5.80 -21.75
C GLY A 74 54.71 -6.18 -20.40
N GLU A 75 55.39 -6.97 -19.59
CA GLU A 75 54.94 -7.37 -18.24
C GLU A 75 55.24 -6.30 -17.19
N LEU A 76 56.16 -5.38 -17.49
CA LEU A 76 56.49 -4.25 -16.64
C LEU A 76 56.18 -2.95 -17.37
N MET A 77 55.68 -1.97 -16.62
CA MET A 77 55.45 -0.61 -17.08
C MET A 77 56.28 0.34 -16.23
N LEU A 78 57.34 0.86 -16.83
CA LEU A 78 58.24 1.82 -16.18
C LEU A 78 57.46 3.02 -15.66
N VAL A 79 57.74 3.38 -14.41
CA VAL A 79 57.18 4.56 -13.75
C VAL A 79 58.33 5.36 -13.16
N THR A 80 58.23 6.68 -13.31
CA THR A 80 59.10 7.66 -12.66
C THR A 80 58.25 8.65 -11.88
N SER A 81 58.85 9.33 -10.90
CA SER A 81 58.17 10.41 -10.18
C SER A 81 57.67 11.50 -11.14
N ALA A 82 58.44 11.81 -12.19
CA ALA A 82 58.02 12.74 -13.23
C ALA A 82 56.79 12.24 -14.03
N THR A 83 56.69 10.94 -14.31
CA THR A 83 55.47 10.39 -14.95
C THR A 83 54.25 10.44 -14.03
N GLN A 84 54.41 10.22 -12.72
CA GLN A 84 53.32 10.33 -11.75
C GLN A 84 52.83 11.78 -11.63
N ASP A 85 53.76 12.75 -11.57
CA ASP A 85 53.42 14.18 -11.55
C ASP A 85 52.74 14.64 -12.85
N ALA A 86 53.19 14.11 -13.98
CA ALA A 86 52.59 14.38 -15.29
C ALA A 86 51.17 13.81 -15.40
N GLN A 87 50.94 12.58 -14.92
CA GLN A 87 49.60 11.98 -14.85
C GLN A 87 48.65 12.84 -14.02
N ARG A 88 49.08 13.25 -12.81
CA ARG A 88 48.28 14.11 -11.93
C ARG A 88 47.98 15.47 -12.57
N SER A 89 48.98 16.09 -13.18
CA SER A 89 48.82 17.38 -13.89
C SER A 89 47.85 17.27 -15.06
N ALA A 90 47.94 16.18 -15.84
CA ALA A 90 47.02 15.91 -16.94
C ALA A 90 45.59 15.70 -16.45
N GLN A 91 45.40 14.98 -15.35
CA GLN A 91 44.09 14.76 -14.73
C GLN A 91 43.45 16.09 -14.27
N ARG A 92 44.21 16.96 -13.61
CA ARG A 92 43.75 18.30 -13.20
C ARG A 92 43.37 19.16 -14.40
N ALA A 93 44.20 19.17 -15.43
CA ALA A 93 43.93 19.90 -16.67
C ALA A 93 42.66 19.39 -17.36
N HIS A 94 42.44 18.07 -17.36
CA HIS A 94 41.23 17.46 -17.90
C HIS A 94 39.99 17.90 -17.11
N VAL A 95 39.99 17.79 -15.77
CA VAL A 95 38.88 18.23 -14.92
C VAL A 95 38.57 19.72 -15.15
N ALA A 96 39.60 20.57 -15.23
CA ALA A 96 39.42 22.00 -15.51
C ALA A 96 38.80 22.26 -16.89
N ALA A 97 39.22 21.51 -17.92
CA ALA A 97 38.64 21.61 -19.26
C ALA A 97 37.16 21.16 -19.29
N GLU A 98 36.83 20.08 -18.60
CA GLU A 98 35.45 19.58 -18.51
C GLU A 98 34.54 20.52 -17.71
N ARG A 99 35.06 21.14 -16.65
CA ARG A 99 34.38 22.20 -15.91
C ARG A 99 34.08 23.40 -16.80
N ALA A 100 35.09 23.91 -17.51
CA ALA A 100 34.92 25.03 -18.43
C ALA A 100 33.94 24.70 -19.56
N PHE A 101 33.97 23.47 -20.08
CA PHE A 101 32.98 22.99 -21.03
C PHE A 101 31.56 23.11 -20.45
N LEU A 102 31.31 22.57 -19.26
CA LEU A 102 29.99 22.66 -18.61
C LEU A 102 29.57 24.11 -18.36
N GLU A 103 30.44 24.94 -17.79
CA GLU A 103 30.17 26.37 -17.52
C GLU A 103 29.82 27.16 -18.79
N SER A 104 30.30 26.72 -19.97
CA SER A 104 29.96 27.33 -21.26
C SER A 104 28.62 26.87 -21.85
N GLN A 105 27.95 25.86 -21.29
CA GLN A 105 26.69 25.34 -21.83
C GLN A 105 25.49 26.18 -21.35
N PRO A 106 24.58 26.59 -22.26
CA PRO A 106 23.41 27.40 -21.91
C PRO A 106 22.27 26.59 -21.26
N ASP A 107 22.27 25.26 -21.41
CA ASP A 107 21.16 24.36 -21.09
C ASP A 107 21.54 23.31 -20.03
N LEU A 108 22.13 23.77 -18.92
CA LEU A 108 22.47 22.94 -17.77
C LEU A 108 21.26 22.67 -16.86
N SER A 109 21.14 21.41 -16.39
CA SER A 109 20.17 21.04 -15.37
C SER A 109 20.52 21.64 -14.00
N ASP A 110 19.53 21.71 -13.11
CA ASP A 110 19.73 22.21 -11.73
C ASP A 110 20.80 21.41 -10.97
N ALA A 111 20.85 20.09 -11.16
CA ALA A 111 21.82 19.22 -10.53
C ALA A 111 23.26 19.54 -10.99
N VAL A 112 23.46 19.79 -12.28
CA VAL A 112 24.79 20.16 -12.82
C VAL A 112 25.19 21.58 -12.37
N ARG A 113 24.24 22.51 -12.30
CA ARG A 113 24.49 23.87 -11.76
C ARG A 113 24.89 23.81 -10.28
N ALA A 114 24.23 22.98 -9.48
CA ALA A 114 24.60 22.77 -8.07
C ALA A 114 26.01 22.18 -7.93
N LEU A 115 26.37 21.21 -8.78
CA LEU A 115 27.73 20.65 -8.82
C LEU A 115 28.79 21.72 -9.15
N LEU A 116 28.55 22.56 -10.17
CA LEU A 116 29.48 23.63 -10.53
C LEU A 116 29.63 24.68 -9.41
N ALA A 117 28.53 25.03 -8.74
CA ALA A 117 28.56 25.95 -7.60
C ALA A 117 29.38 25.36 -6.44
N GLN A 118 29.17 24.07 -6.12
CA GLN A 118 29.96 23.37 -5.10
C GLN A 118 31.45 23.30 -5.49
N ALA A 119 31.76 22.99 -6.75
CA ALA A 119 33.12 22.96 -7.26
C ALA A 119 33.81 24.34 -7.26
N ALA A 120 33.06 25.42 -7.40
CA ALA A 120 33.61 26.78 -7.29
C ALA A 120 34.01 27.14 -5.85
N ALA A 121 33.31 26.61 -4.85
CA ALA A 121 33.60 26.83 -3.44
C ALA A 121 34.62 25.85 -2.84
N ALA A 122 34.93 24.76 -3.54
CA ALA A 122 35.82 23.72 -3.04
C ALA A 122 37.31 24.14 -3.12
N PRO A 123 38.10 23.96 -2.04
CA PRO A 123 39.53 24.28 -2.05
C PRO A 123 40.36 23.28 -2.88
N ASP A 124 39.84 22.06 -3.07
CA ASP A 124 40.49 20.98 -3.79
C ASP A 124 39.42 20.08 -4.41
N LEU A 125 39.50 19.83 -5.73
CA LEU A 125 38.57 18.97 -6.47
C LEU A 125 39.00 17.49 -6.46
N GLU A 126 40.24 17.21 -6.05
CA GLU A 126 40.78 15.86 -5.83
C GLU A 126 40.56 15.36 -4.41
N ALA A 127 40.23 16.26 -3.47
CA ALA A 127 39.80 15.87 -2.14
C ALA A 127 38.71 14.80 -2.26
N GLY A 128 38.93 13.71 -1.55
CA GLY A 128 38.07 12.55 -1.64
C GLY A 128 36.72 12.84 -1.00
N ALA A 129 35.69 12.24 -1.57
CA ALA A 129 34.37 12.23 -0.96
C ALA A 129 34.27 10.99 -0.07
N VAL A 130 34.02 11.16 1.23
CA VAL A 130 33.81 10.05 2.16
C VAL A 130 32.52 10.28 2.93
N ALA A 131 31.71 9.23 3.04
CA ALA A 131 30.49 9.24 3.83
C ALA A 131 30.61 8.23 4.97
N SER A 132 30.08 8.60 6.14
CA SER A 132 30.02 7.73 7.31
C SER A 132 28.67 7.02 7.35
N LEU A 133 28.70 5.69 7.40
CA LEU A 133 27.54 4.84 7.57
C LEU A 133 27.29 4.56 9.07
N ALA A 134 26.19 3.87 9.35
CA ALA A 134 25.89 3.36 10.69
C ALA A 134 27.07 2.52 11.23
N GLY A 135 27.34 2.63 12.54
CA GLY A 135 28.47 1.95 13.17
C GLY A 135 29.85 2.56 12.88
N GLY A 136 29.92 3.72 12.23
CA GLY A 136 31.17 4.45 11.99
C GLY A 136 31.99 3.93 10.80
N ARG A 137 31.44 3.01 10.01
CA ARG A 137 32.09 2.52 8.78
C ARG A 137 32.13 3.63 7.74
N ARG A 138 33.27 3.78 7.07
CA ARG A 138 33.47 4.77 6.00
C ARG A 138 33.27 4.13 4.64
N VAL A 139 32.63 4.85 3.74
CA VAL A 139 32.58 4.51 2.31
C VAL A 139 33.06 5.68 1.48
N ALA A 140 33.97 5.43 0.55
CA ALA A 140 34.47 6.45 -0.35
C ALA A 140 33.57 6.58 -1.59
N LEU A 141 33.35 7.82 -2.02
CA LEU A 141 32.56 8.19 -3.19
C LEU A 141 33.46 8.82 -4.25
N ASN A 142 32.91 9.08 -5.44
CA ASN A 142 33.63 9.85 -6.45
C ASN A 142 33.82 11.30 -5.97
N SER A 143 35.03 11.83 -6.17
CA SER A 143 35.36 13.23 -5.87
C SER A 143 34.58 14.21 -6.76
N LEU A 144 34.55 15.49 -6.38
CA LEU A 144 33.94 16.55 -7.19
C LEU A 144 34.58 16.64 -8.59
N GLY A 145 35.90 16.46 -8.71
CA GLY A 145 36.57 16.42 -10.00
C GLY A 145 36.06 15.30 -10.89
N THR A 146 35.83 14.12 -10.32
CA THR A 146 35.26 12.97 -11.05
C THR A 146 33.79 13.25 -11.44
N ALA A 147 33.01 13.83 -10.54
CA ALA A 147 31.62 14.22 -10.78
C ALA A 147 31.50 15.18 -11.99
N ILE A 148 32.40 16.16 -12.09
CA ILE A 148 32.46 17.11 -13.23
C ILE A 148 32.69 16.36 -14.54
N VAL A 149 33.66 15.45 -14.57
CA VAL A 149 33.97 14.65 -15.77
C VAL A 149 32.78 13.78 -16.18
N ASN A 150 32.14 13.11 -15.21
CA ASN A 150 30.94 12.30 -15.42
C ASN A 150 29.77 13.13 -15.96
N ALA A 151 29.50 14.30 -15.36
CA ALA A 151 28.44 15.21 -15.78
C ALA A 151 28.68 15.76 -17.20
N ALA A 152 29.92 16.11 -17.55
CA ALA A 152 30.27 16.58 -18.89
C ALA A 152 30.11 15.48 -19.95
N ALA A 153 30.54 14.26 -19.63
CA ALA A 153 30.35 13.10 -20.50
C ALA A 153 28.85 12.79 -20.71
N ALA A 154 28.06 12.78 -19.63
CA ALA A 154 26.61 12.58 -19.69
C ALA A 154 25.93 13.68 -20.53
N HIS A 155 26.33 14.94 -20.34
CA HIS A 155 25.80 16.08 -21.10
C HIS A 155 26.03 15.93 -22.61
N ARG A 156 27.24 15.53 -23.03
CA ARG A 156 27.56 15.27 -24.45
C ARG A 156 26.79 14.06 -24.99
N ARG A 157 26.79 12.94 -24.26
CA ARG A 157 26.14 11.69 -24.68
C ARG A 157 24.63 11.84 -24.84
N ALA A 158 23.96 12.57 -23.94
CA ALA A 158 22.52 12.84 -24.03
C ALA A 158 22.13 13.73 -25.24
N ARG A 159 23.10 14.40 -25.87
CA ARG A 159 22.92 15.27 -27.04
C ARG A 159 23.44 14.66 -28.34
N ASP A 160 23.91 13.41 -28.30
CA ASP A 160 24.33 12.68 -29.49
C ASP A 160 23.10 12.04 -30.17
N PRO A 161 22.74 12.45 -31.41
CA PRO A 161 21.57 11.90 -32.10
C PRO A 161 21.70 10.41 -32.42
N ALA A 162 22.92 9.90 -32.63
CA ALA A 162 23.14 8.48 -32.90
C ALA A 162 22.94 7.64 -31.64
N LEU A 163 23.38 8.12 -30.47
CA LEU A 163 23.11 7.45 -29.20
C LEU A 163 21.62 7.51 -28.82
N ALA A 164 20.96 8.64 -29.07
CA ALA A 164 19.52 8.77 -28.86
C ALA A 164 18.75 7.79 -29.75
N LEU A 165 19.13 7.66 -31.03
CA LEU A 165 18.50 6.70 -31.94
C LEU A 165 18.74 5.26 -31.48
N ALA A 166 19.97 4.92 -31.07
CA ALA A 166 20.28 3.59 -30.54
C ALA A 166 19.48 3.26 -29.26
N ALA A 167 19.28 4.24 -28.36
CA ALA A 167 18.43 4.07 -27.18
C ALA A 167 16.95 3.89 -27.55
N TYR A 168 16.46 4.62 -28.56
CA TYR A 168 15.13 4.46 -29.11
C TYR A 168 14.94 3.08 -29.74
N GLU A 169 15.86 2.64 -30.59
CA GLU A 169 15.89 1.28 -31.19
C GLU A 169 15.81 0.20 -30.12
N LEU A 170 16.64 0.34 -29.08
CA LEU A 170 16.71 -0.62 -27.99
C LEU A 170 15.39 -0.69 -27.21
N SER A 171 14.73 0.44 -26.99
CA SER A 171 13.43 0.54 -26.30
C SER A 171 12.29 0.02 -27.18
N HIS A 172 12.26 0.42 -28.46
CA HIS A 172 11.28 -0.02 -29.46
C HIS A 172 11.31 -1.54 -29.64
N ALA A 173 12.49 -2.17 -29.56
CA ALA A 173 12.63 -3.62 -29.66
C ALA A 173 11.92 -4.40 -28.54
N LEU A 174 11.63 -3.76 -27.39
CA LEU A 174 10.93 -4.38 -26.27
C LEU A 174 9.40 -4.42 -26.43
N LEU A 175 8.87 -3.62 -27.34
CA LEU A 175 7.43 -3.43 -27.49
C LEU A 175 6.79 -4.58 -28.27
N ASP A 176 5.50 -4.82 -28.02
CA ASP A 176 4.70 -5.72 -28.86
C ASP A 176 4.41 -5.09 -30.23
N ASP A 177 3.89 -5.90 -31.16
CA ASP A 177 3.64 -5.44 -32.54
C ASP A 177 2.54 -4.37 -32.61
N ALA A 178 1.60 -4.36 -31.65
CA ALA A 178 0.51 -3.39 -31.59
C ALA A 178 1.01 -1.98 -31.21
N LEU A 179 1.93 -1.90 -30.26
CA LEU A 179 2.60 -0.65 -29.86
C LEU A 179 3.59 -0.20 -30.94
N LYS A 180 4.37 -1.13 -31.51
CA LYS A 180 5.30 -0.82 -32.61
C LYS A 180 4.57 -0.18 -33.80
N ALA A 181 3.38 -0.67 -34.13
CA ALA A 181 2.57 -0.12 -35.23
C ALA A 181 2.12 1.34 -35.01
N GLN A 182 2.12 1.82 -33.76
CA GLN A 182 1.73 3.18 -33.40
C GLN A 182 2.92 4.16 -33.38
N LEU A 183 4.15 3.65 -33.53
CA LEU A 183 5.37 4.40 -33.32
C LEU A 183 6.21 4.48 -34.61
N PRO A 184 7.03 5.53 -34.79
CA PRO A 184 7.98 5.59 -35.89
C PRO A 184 8.93 4.38 -35.87
N ALA A 185 8.96 3.60 -36.95
CA ALA A 185 9.90 2.50 -37.07
C ALA A 185 11.35 3.04 -37.01
N PRO A 186 12.27 2.41 -36.27
CA PRO A 186 13.60 3.00 -36.09
C PRO A 186 14.38 3.24 -37.40
N ALA A 187 14.18 2.39 -38.40
CA ALA A 187 14.76 2.58 -39.73
C ALA A 187 14.34 3.90 -40.41
N THR A 188 13.15 4.43 -40.11
CA THR A 188 12.68 5.72 -40.66
C THR A 188 13.31 6.91 -39.95
N LEU A 189 13.96 6.70 -38.80
CA LEU A 189 14.66 7.71 -38.03
C LEU A 189 16.17 7.73 -38.32
N ALA A 190 16.66 6.91 -39.24
CA ALA A 190 18.06 6.91 -39.66
C ALA A 190 18.46 8.30 -40.21
N GLY A 191 19.45 8.93 -39.58
CA GLY A 191 19.89 10.30 -39.93
C GLY A 191 18.97 11.42 -39.43
N ALA A 192 17.94 11.11 -38.64
CA ALA A 192 17.08 12.10 -38.02
C ALA A 192 17.85 12.97 -37.01
N THR A 193 17.37 14.20 -36.82
CA THR A 193 17.88 15.12 -35.80
C THR A 193 17.55 14.63 -34.39
N LEU A 194 18.32 15.07 -33.40
CA LEU A 194 18.05 14.77 -31.99
C LEU A 194 16.61 15.11 -31.56
N ALA A 195 16.07 16.22 -32.04
CA ALA A 195 14.70 16.64 -31.73
C ALA A 195 13.65 15.66 -32.29
N GLN A 196 13.85 15.16 -33.51
CA GLN A 196 12.96 14.17 -34.13
C GLN A 196 13.00 12.84 -33.38
N VAL A 197 14.18 12.36 -32.99
CA VAL A 197 14.32 11.12 -32.22
C VAL A 197 13.69 11.26 -30.83
N ARG A 198 13.90 12.39 -30.15
CA ARG A 198 13.26 12.68 -28.84
C ARG A 198 11.74 12.75 -28.96
N GLN A 199 11.22 13.32 -30.05
CA GLN A 199 9.78 13.33 -30.27
C GLN A 199 9.20 11.92 -30.45
N ALA A 200 9.92 11.03 -31.14
CA ALA A 200 9.52 9.62 -31.24
C ALA A 200 9.58 8.92 -29.87
N ALA A 201 10.59 9.22 -29.05
CA ALA A 201 10.67 8.69 -27.68
C ALA A 201 9.51 9.19 -26.79
N LEU A 202 9.12 10.47 -26.89
CA LEU A 202 7.96 11.02 -26.18
C LEU A 202 6.64 10.34 -26.59
N GLN A 203 6.48 10.01 -27.88
CA GLN A 203 5.33 9.22 -28.35
C GLN A 203 5.31 7.82 -27.72
N MET A 204 6.48 7.18 -27.63
CA MET A 204 6.63 5.87 -26.98
C MET A 204 6.32 5.95 -25.48
N GLU A 205 6.84 6.96 -24.79
CA GLU A 205 6.54 7.20 -23.37
C GLU A 205 5.04 7.36 -23.14
N ALA A 206 4.36 8.18 -23.96
CA ALA A 206 2.91 8.36 -23.85
C ALA A 206 2.13 7.06 -24.12
N ALA A 207 2.54 6.27 -25.10
CA ALA A 207 1.91 4.99 -25.41
C ALA A 207 2.08 3.97 -24.27
N LEU A 208 3.28 3.90 -23.68
CA LEU A 208 3.57 3.01 -22.55
C LEU A 208 2.86 3.46 -21.26
N ALA A 209 2.82 4.76 -20.99
CA ALA A 209 2.18 5.32 -19.80
C ALA A 209 0.65 5.07 -19.77
N ALA A 210 0.03 4.85 -20.94
CA ALA A 210 -1.39 4.52 -21.05
C ALA A 210 -1.70 3.05 -20.74
N LEU A 211 -0.70 2.18 -20.66
CA LEU A 211 -0.88 0.75 -20.40
C LEU A 211 -0.93 0.45 -18.90
N PRO A 212 -1.84 -0.44 -18.46
CA PRO A 212 -1.79 -0.96 -17.10
C PRO A 212 -0.62 -1.94 -16.94
N ASP A 213 -0.01 -1.96 -15.75
CA ASP A 213 1.01 -2.94 -15.34
C ASP A 213 2.17 -3.18 -16.33
N ILE A 214 2.96 -2.13 -16.61
CA ILE A 214 4.18 -2.25 -17.43
C ILE A 214 5.42 -2.72 -16.63
N ASP A 215 5.31 -2.84 -15.31
CA ASP A 215 6.43 -3.16 -14.42
C ASP A 215 6.67 -4.67 -14.29
N ASN A 216 5.61 -5.47 -14.44
CA ASN A 216 5.59 -6.88 -14.06
C ASN A 216 5.99 -7.14 -12.59
N THR A 217 5.84 -6.13 -11.73
CA THR A 217 6.13 -6.21 -10.29
C THR A 217 4.87 -6.61 -9.52
N ARG A 218 5.01 -7.47 -8.51
CA ARG A 218 3.87 -8.04 -7.76
C ARG A 218 4.23 -8.22 -6.30
N LEU A 219 3.26 -8.06 -5.40
CA LEU A 219 3.45 -8.39 -3.99
C LEU A 219 3.80 -9.89 -3.85
N ASP A 220 4.86 -10.23 -3.13
CA ASP A 220 5.26 -11.60 -2.78
C ASP A 220 4.99 -11.87 -1.28
N PRO A 221 3.78 -12.35 -0.95
CA PRO A 221 3.34 -12.57 0.41
C PRO A 221 3.89 -13.87 1.06
N SER A 222 4.76 -14.61 0.36
CA SER A 222 5.45 -15.80 0.92
C SER A 222 6.65 -15.45 1.81
N ALA A 223 6.98 -14.17 1.97
CA ALA A 223 7.97 -13.68 2.91
C ALA A 223 7.38 -13.65 4.35
N PRO A 224 7.79 -14.54 5.27
CA PRO A 224 7.33 -14.45 6.66
C PRO A 224 7.76 -13.12 7.30
N PRO A 225 7.06 -12.59 8.31
CA PRO A 225 7.40 -11.31 8.96
C PRO A 225 8.71 -11.33 9.74
N THR A 226 9.32 -12.50 9.95
CA THR A 226 10.56 -12.68 10.70
C THR A 226 11.70 -13.25 9.84
N PRO A 227 12.97 -12.93 10.12
CA PRO A 227 14.13 -13.56 9.50
C PRO A 227 14.28 -14.98 10.07
N SER A 228 13.85 -16.02 9.35
CA SER A 228 14.22 -17.39 9.73
C SER A 228 15.64 -17.68 9.28
N THR A 229 16.43 -18.27 10.18
CA THR A 229 17.80 -18.72 9.97
C THR A 229 17.89 -19.71 8.79
N PRO A 230 19.02 -19.75 8.06
CA PRO A 230 19.19 -20.67 6.93
C PRO A 230 19.31 -22.10 7.46
N SER A 231 18.31 -22.96 7.21
CA SER A 231 18.43 -24.39 7.48
C SER A 231 19.02 -25.09 6.27
N GLY A 232 20.27 -25.56 6.42
CA GLY A 232 21.06 -26.22 5.40
C GLY A 232 20.54 -27.59 4.98
N THR A 233 19.48 -27.63 4.17
CA THR A 233 19.05 -28.87 3.48
C THR A 233 19.25 -28.75 1.97
N PRO A 234 19.82 -29.76 1.29
CA PRO A 234 20.21 -29.65 -0.12
C PRO A 234 19.04 -29.61 -1.14
N ASN A 235 17.79 -29.79 -0.70
CA ASN A 235 16.64 -30.02 -1.59
C ASN A 235 15.44 -29.09 -1.33
N GLY A 236 15.66 -27.86 -0.84
CA GLY A 236 14.59 -26.91 -0.55
C GLY A 236 14.90 -25.51 -1.06
N ARG A 237 14.25 -25.11 -2.16
CA ARG A 237 14.35 -23.80 -2.82
C ARG A 237 13.88 -22.65 -1.92
N GLN A 238 14.72 -22.20 -0.99
CA GLN A 238 14.49 -20.95 -0.27
C GLN A 238 14.79 -19.75 -1.18
N ARG A 239 13.75 -18.96 -1.46
CA ARG A 239 13.74 -17.73 -2.26
C ARG A 239 14.39 -16.55 -1.53
N ALA A 240 15.57 -16.77 -0.94
CA ALA A 240 16.28 -15.74 -0.22
C ALA A 240 17.14 -14.92 -1.18
N LEU A 241 17.09 -13.59 -1.06
CA LEU A 241 18.07 -12.64 -1.59
C LEU A 241 19.49 -12.85 -0.99
N ALA A 242 19.69 -13.95 -0.25
CA ALA A 242 20.97 -14.36 0.30
C ALA A 242 21.78 -15.05 -0.81
N PHE A 243 22.34 -14.24 -1.69
CA PHE A 243 23.38 -14.68 -2.59
C PHE A 243 24.69 -14.63 -1.80
N SER A 244 25.44 -15.73 -1.71
CA SER A 244 26.78 -15.67 -1.14
C SER A 244 27.65 -14.80 -2.06
N PRO A 245 28.20 -13.68 -1.60
CA PRO A 245 29.35 -13.08 -2.26
C PRO A 245 30.47 -14.12 -2.23
N GLY A 246 31.29 -14.13 -3.27
CA GLY A 246 32.26 -15.22 -3.47
C GLY A 246 33.35 -15.28 -2.40
N ALA A 247 34.47 -15.89 -2.76
CA ALA A 247 35.61 -16.12 -1.87
C ALA A 247 36.41 -14.84 -1.46
N GLY A 248 35.82 -13.65 -1.55
CA GLY A 248 36.48 -12.34 -1.39
C GLY A 248 36.16 -11.62 -0.06
N SER A 249 36.84 -10.50 0.17
CA SER A 249 36.59 -9.55 1.27
C SER A 249 35.62 -8.43 0.89
N ASP A 250 34.87 -8.61 -0.20
CA ASP A 250 33.88 -7.69 -0.77
C ASP A 250 32.51 -7.79 -0.11
N ASN A 251 32.42 -8.29 1.13
CA ASN A 251 31.17 -8.42 1.86
C ASN A 251 31.36 -8.25 3.37
N ASP A 252 30.37 -7.60 4.00
CA ASP A 252 30.31 -7.31 5.44
C ASP A 252 29.19 -8.07 6.18
N GLY A 253 28.49 -9.03 5.56
CA GLY A 253 27.49 -9.84 6.28
C GLY A 253 26.58 -10.74 5.44
N THR A 254 25.49 -11.22 6.06
CA THR A 254 24.43 -11.93 5.32
C THR A 254 23.39 -10.91 4.87
N CYS A 255 23.23 -10.76 3.56
CA CYS A 255 22.23 -9.86 2.99
C CYS A 255 20.83 -10.47 3.08
N ALA A 256 19.99 -9.93 3.95
CA ALA A 256 18.60 -10.34 4.11
C ALA A 256 17.68 -9.11 4.13
N ALA A 257 17.33 -8.60 2.95
CA ALA A 257 16.43 -7.46 2.83
C ALA A 257 15.07 -7.75 3.47
N THR A 258 14.42 -6.72 4.02
CA THR A 258 13.14 -6.78 4.74
C THR A 258 12.08 -5.87 4.14
N GLY A 259 12.49 -4.87 3.37
CA GLY A 259 11.67 -3.89 2.66
C GLY A 259 11.20 -4.35 1.28
N LEU A 260 11.08 -3.42 0.33
CA LEU A 260 10.40 -3.67 -0.95
C LEU A 260 11.07 -4.77 -1.80
N ALA A 261 12.40 -4.90 -1.77
CA ALA A 261 13.11 -5.93 -2.52
C ALA A 261 12.73 -7.35 -2.07
N ARG A 262 12.37 -7.53 -0.79
CA ARG A 262 11.83 -8.80 -0.27
C ARG A 262 10.33 -8.93 -0.48
N ARG A 263 9.59 -7.84 -0.23
CA ARG A 263 8.12 -7.83 -0.24
C ARG A 263 7.51 -7.91 -1.63
N TYR A 264 8.26 -7.53 -2.66
CA TYR A 264 7.80 -7.56 -4.04
C TYR A 264 8.67 -8.49 -4.87
N HIS A 265 8.02 -9.30 -5.71
CA HIS A 265 8.66 -9.88 -6.87
C HIS A 265 8.77 -8.81 -7.96
N PHE A 266 9.96 -8.63 -8.52
CA PHE A 266 10.21 -7.82 -9.72
C PHE A 266 11.07 -8.66 -10.69
N PRO A 267 11.00 -8.44 -12.02
CA PRO A 267 11.59 -9.36 -13.00
C PRO A 267 13.07 -9.69 -12.80
N LEU A 268 13.88 -8.73 -12.36
CA LEU A 268 15.31 -8.93 -12.11
C LEU A 268 15.64 -9.54 -10.73
N ARG A 269 14.68 -9.77 -9.84
CA ARG A 269 14.92 -10.17 -8.44
C ARG A 269 15.84 -11.40 -8.31
N ASN A 270 15.69 -12.36 -9.22
CA ASN A 270 16.45 -13.61 -9.25
C ASN A 270 17.64 -13.58 -10.23
N PHE A 271 17.96 -12.40 -10.78
CA PHE A 271 18.96 -12.17 -11.84
C PHE A 271 19.90 -11.00 -11.50
N VAL A 272 20.06 -10.70 -10.23
CA VAL A 272 21.04 -9.72 -9.71
C VAL A 272 22.12 -10.45 -8.92
N SER A 273 23.33 -9.89 -8.88
CA SER A 273 24.40 -10.45 -8.07
C SER A 273 24.24 -10.07 -6.59
N PRO A 274 24.86 -10.82 -5.65
CA PRO A 274 24.92 -10.44 -4.24
C PRO A 274 25.37 -9.00 -4.04
N VAL A 275 24.78 -8.27 -3.10
CA VAL A 275 25.34 -6.97 -2.67
C VAL A 275 26.76 -7.18 -2.17
N LYS A 276 27.65 -6.27 -2.58
CA LYS A 276 29.05 -6.22 -2.19
C LYS A 276 29.38 -4.91 -1.45
N ASP A 277 30.55 -4.83 -0.85
CA ASP A 277 31.06 -3.67 -0.12
C ASP A 277 32.33 -3.09 -0.77
N GLN A 278 32.21 -1.88 -1.32
CA GLN A 278 33.34 -1.15 -1.90
C GLN A 278 34.31 -0.60 -0.85
N GLY A 279 33.88 -0.45 0.41
CA GLY A 279 34.69 0.10 1.49
C GLY A 279 35.27 1.49 1.21
N GLU A 280 36.53 1.69 1.58
CA GLU A 280 37.21 2.99 1.56
C GLU A 280 37.84 3.32 0.20
N ARG A 281 37.23 2.83 -0.88
CA ARG A 281 37.66 3.08 -2.25
C ARG A 281 36.54 3.61 -3.10
N GLY A 282 36.80 4.68 -3.85
CA GLY A 282 35.83 5.37 -4.72
C GLY A 282 35.53 4.60 -6.00
N LEU A 283 35.18 3.31 -5.87
CA LEU A 283 35.04 2.35 -6.97
C LEU A 283 33.59 1.96 -7.27
N CYS A 284 32.60 2.69 -6.76
CA CYS A 284 31.18 2.45 -7.05
C CYS A 284 30.87 2.28 -8.55
N TRP A 285 31.63 2.96 -9.42
CA TRP A 285 31.55 2.81 -10.87
C TRP A 285 31.94 1.41 -11.36
N ALA A 286 32.96 0.77 -10.77
CA ALA A 286 33.38 -0.57 -11.11
C ALA A 286 32.38 -1.61 -10.60
N PHE A 287 31.92 -1.47 -9.35
CA PHE A 287 30.88 -2.32 -8.76
C PHE A 287 29.58 -2.27 -9.56
N THR A 288 29.15 -1.07 -9.96
CA THR A 288 27.93 -0.90 -10.74
C THR A 288 28.07 -1.48 -12.16
N ALA A 289 29.22 -1.27 -12.79
CA ALA A 289 29.53 -1.85 -14.10
C ALA A 289 29.53 -3.39 -14.07
N ILE A 290 30.24 -3.97 -13.11
CA ILE A 290 30.29 -5.42 -12.91
C ILE A 290 28.91 -5.99 -12.62
N ALA A 291 28.17 -5.40 -11.67
CA ALA A 291 26.83 -5.88 -11.33
C ALA A 291 25.85 -5.84 -12.51
N ALA A 292 25.92 -4.79 -13.36
CA ALA A 292 25.12 -4.73 -14.58
C ALA A 292 25.48 -5.86 -15.57
N VAL A 293 26.78 -6.16 -15.72
CA VAL A 293 27.25 -7.27 -16.56
C VAL A 293 26.82 -8.62 -15.99
N GLU A 294 26.96 -8.84 -14.69
CA GLU A 294 26.52 -10.08 -14.03
C GLU A 294 25.01 -10.29 -14.18
N SER A 295 24.21 -9.22 -14.04
CA SER A 295 22.78 -9.27 -14.31
C SER A 295 22.47 -9.64 -15.77
N ARG A 296 23.18 -9.04 -16.73
CA ARG A 296 23.05 -9.43 -18.14
C ARG A 296 23.33 -10.92 -18.34
N GLU A 297 24.42 -11.46 -17.77
CA GLU A 297 24.77 -12.87 -17.92
C GLU A 297 23.69 -13.79 -17.33
N GLN A 298 23.14 -13.44 -16.16
CA GLN A 298 22.03 -14.18 -15.56
C GLN A 298 20.78 -14.15 -16.44
N VAL A 299 20.42 -12.97 -16.98
CA VAL A 299 19.24 -12.78 -17.82
C VAL A 299 19.37 -13.49 -19.17
N GLN A 300 20.49 -13.29 -19.87
CA GLN A 300 20.69 -13.76 -21.24
C GLN A 300 21.14 -15.21 -21.33
N LEU A 301 22.01 -15.66 -20.41
CA LEU A 301 22.67 -16.97 -20.47
C LEU A 301 22.28 -17.89 -19.31
N GLY A 302 21.72 -17.36 -18.22
CA GLY A 302 21.37 -18.14 -17.03
C GLY A 302 22.59 -18.46 -16.15
N THR A 303 23.75 -17.90 -16.47
CA THR A 303 25.00 -18.08 -15.73
C THR A 303 25.14 -17.04 -14.63
N THR A 304 25.71 -17.42 -13.49
CA THR A 304 25.93 -16.54 -12.32
C THR A 304 27.43 -16.28 -12.11
N PRO A 305 28.10 -15.51 -12.98
CA PRO A 305 29.49 -15.16 -12.75
C PRO A 305 29.59 -14.27 -11.51
N ASN A 306 30.69 -14.43 -10.76
CA ASN A 306 31.15 -13.44 -9.79
C ASN A 306 32.42 -12.82 -10.38
N LEU A 307 32.32 -11.59 -10.87
CA LEU A 307 33.40 -10.90 -11.57
C LEU A 307 34.19 -10.00 -10.63
N SER A 308 35.44 -9.71 -11.02
CA SER A 308 36.41 -8.94 -10.24
C SER A 308 36.31 -7.45 -10.52
N GLU A 309 35.80 -6.69 -9.54
CA GLU A 309 35.87 -5.23 -9.55
C GLU A 309 37.32 -4.74 -9.49
N GLN A 310 38.18 -5.45 -8.77
CA GLN A 310 39.60 -5.12 -8.64
C GLN A 310 40.33 -5.17 -9.98
N PHE A 311 40.04 -6.18 -10.80
CA PHE A 311 40.59 -6.28 -12.14
C PHE A 311 40.16 -5.11 -13.03
N LEU A 312 38.87 -4.76 -13.02
CA LEU A 312 38.36 -3.64 -13.82
C LEU A 312 38.96 -2.31 -13.37
N ALA A 313 39.03 -2.08 -12.05
CA ALA A 313 39.69 -0.92 -11.46
C ALA A 313 41.16 -0.82 -11.88
N ASN A 314 41.88 -1.94 -11.84
CA ASN A 314 43.27 -2.02 -12.29
C ASN A 314 43.41 -1.61 -13.76
N ARG A 315 42.65 -2.22 -14.68
CA ARG A 315 42.74 -1.90 -16.12
C ARG A 315 42.48 -0.41 -16.38
N VAL A 316 41.45 0.15 -15.74
CA VAL A 316 41.10 1.57 -15.90
C VAL A 316 42.21 2.46 -15.35
N LYS A 317 42.67 2.23 -14.12
CA LYS A 317 43.59 3.15 -13.42
C LYS A 317 45.06 2.95 -13.71
N LEU A 318 45.43 1.85 -14.35
CA LEU A 318 46.79 1.60 -14.80
C LEU A 318 46.97 1.88 -16.29
N LEU A 319 45.99 1.53 -17.13
CA LEU A 319 46.17 1.50 -18.59
C LEU A 319 45.30 2.50 -19.35
N TRP A 320 44.01 2.59 -19.04
CA TRP A 320 43.05 3.31 -19.89
C TRP A 320 42.87 4.78 -19.51
N SER A 321 42.96 5.07 -18.21
CA SER A 321 42.94 6.40 -17.61
C SER A 321 43.91 6.38 -16.42
N PRO A 322 45.24 6.39 -16.70
CA PRO A 322 46.26 6.15 -15.70
C PRO A 322 46.21 7.16 -14.55
N SER A 323 46.17 6.67 -13.31
CA SER A 323 46.23 7.48 -12.11
C SER A 323 46.50 6.60 -10.88
N ASP A 324 47.68 6.75 -10.29
CA ASP A 324 48.12 5.93 -9.16
C ASP A 324 47.35 6.21 -7.86
N PHE A 325 46.73 7.38 -7.70
CA PHE A 325 46.15 7.79 -6.41
C PHE A 325 44.72 8.35 -6.50
N VAL A 326 43.97 8.03 -7.57
CA VAL A 326 42.57 8.45 -7.73
C VAL A 326 41.70 7.28 -8.17
N ASP A 327 40.76 6.86 -7.31
CA ASP A 327 39.83 5.75 -7.58
C ASP A 327 38.73 6.12 -8.58
N GLY A 328 38.19 7.34 -8.49
CA GLY A 328 36.90 7.71 -9.10
C GLY A 328 36.83 7.54 -10.61
N GLY A 329 35.66 7.18 -11.14
CA GLY A 329 35.50 6.85 -12.55
C GLY A 329 34.05 6.76 -13.04
N SER A 330 33.87 6.16 -14.23
CA SER A 330 32.59 6.01 -14.92
C SER A 330 32.40 4.57 -15.42
N ALA A 331 31.22 4.00 -15.16
CA ALA A 331 30.85 2.68 -15.66
C ALA A 331 30.77 2.64 -17.20
N ALA A 332 30.20 3.69 -17.82
CA ALA A 332 30.15 3.79 -19.27
C ALA A 332 31.52 3.88 -19.91
N PHE A 333 32.44 4.69 -19.37
CA PHE A 333 33.81 4.73 -19.85
C PHE A 333 34.45 3.34 -19.76
N ALA A 334 34.43 2.74 -18.57
CA ALA A 334 35.08 1.46 -18.31
C ALA A 334 34.58 0.33 -19.23
N LEU A 335 33.26 0.18 -19.37
CA LEU A 335 32.68 -0.89 -20.18
C LEU A 335 32.81 -0.63 -21.69
N ASN A 336 32.68 0.61 -22.15
CA ASN A 336 32.89 0.93 -23.56
C ASN A 336 34.35 0.74 -23.97
N THR A 337 35.31 1.17 -23.13
CA THR A 337 36.74 0.96 -23.39
C THR A 337 37.11 -0.52 -23.32
N ALA A 338 36.55 -1.28 -22.38
CA ALA A 338 36.72 -2.73 -22.36
C ALA A 338 36.25 -3.38 -23.67
N GLU A 339 35.12 -2.94 -24.22
CA GLU A 339 34.63 -3.41 -25.52
C GLU A 339 35.52 -2.99 -26.69
N ASP A 340 35.99 -1.74 -26.72
CA ASP A 340 36.85 -1.19 -27.77
C ASP A 340 38.22 -1.89 -27.81
N LEU A 341 38.72 -2.32 -26.65
CA LEU A 341 40.00 -3.01 -26.48
C LEU A 341 39.85 -4.54 -26.46
N PHE A 342 38.64 -5.06 -26.66
CA PHE A 342 38.33 -6.50 -26.54
C PHE A 342 38.74 -7.12 -25.18
N GLN A 343 38.77 -6.32 -24.12
CA GLN A 343 39.09 -6.77 -22.78
C GLN A 343 37.95 -7.60 -22.20
N ARG A 344 38.28 -8.82 -21.77
CA ARG A 344 37.38 -9.69 -20.99
C ARG A 344 37.48 -9.33 -19.51
N LEU A 345 36.33 -9.26 -18.84
CA LEU A 345 36.17 -9.09 -17.39
C LEU A 345 36.41 -10.43 -16.70
N ARG A 346 37.16 -10.42 -15.60
CA ARG A 346 37.66 -11.62 -14.94
C ARG A 346 36.76 -12.04 -13.79
N VAL A 347 36.85 -13.30 -13.38
CA VAL A 347 36.18 -13.77 -12.17
C VAL A 347 36.87 -13.21 -10.92
N GLU A 348 36.12 -13.01 -9.85
CA GLU A 348 36.60 -12.48 -8.56
C GLU A 348 37.74 -13.31 -7.97
N THR A 349 37.71 -14.64 -8.17
CA THR A 349 38.80 -15.52 -7.70
C THR A 349 40.13 -15.32 -8.44
N ALA A 350 40.14 -14.63 -9.59
CA ALA A 350 41.38 -14.29 -10.28
C ALA A 350 42.12 -13.12 -9.63
N TRP A 351 41.38 -12.15 -9.08
CA TRP A 351 41.92 -11.07 -8.27
C TRP A 351 40.83 -10.58 -7.32
N THR A 352 40.92 -11.01 -6.06
CA THR A 352 39.94 -10.64 -5.04
C THR A 352 39.93 -9.14 -4.80
N TYR A 353 38.80 -8.60 -4.35
CA TYR A 353 38.66 -7.20 -4.06
C TYR A 353 39.30 -6.80 -2.73
N ASN A 354 40.08 -5.73 -2.74
CA ASN A 354 40.62 -5.10 -1.54
C ASN A 354 39.82 -3.83 -1.20
N PRO A 355 39.09 -3.79 -0.06
CA PRO A 355 38.35 -2.60 0.38
C PRO A 355 39.24 -1.48 0.95
N ALA A 356 40.54 -1.74 1.13
CA ALA A 356 41.55 -0.80 1.61
C ALA A 356 41.22 -0.12 2.96
N ALA A 357 40.69 -0.89 3.91
CA ALA A 357 40.30 -0.40 5.25
C ALA A 357 41.48 0.15 6.09
N GLY A 358 42.73 -0.11 5.69
CA GLY A 358 43.92 0.40 6.36
C GLY A 358 44.35 1.81 5.97
N ARG A 359 43.63 2.48 5.06
CA ARG A 359 43.91 3.87 4.66
C ARG A 359 43.72 4.84 5.83
N PRO A 360 44.52 5.92 5.94
CA PRO A 360 44.48 6.81 7.09
C PRO A 360 43.15 7.58 7.18
N ALA A 361 42.86 8.11 8.37
CA ALA A 361 41.65 8.90 8.61
C ALA A 361 41.51 10.10 7.66
N ASN A 362 42.62 10.78 7.40
CA ASN A 362 42.75 11.95 6.54
C ASN A 362 42.99 11.62 5.05
N ALA A 363 42.83 10.36 4.62
CA ALA A 363 43.11 9.93 3.24
C ALA A 363 42.36 10.74 2.18
N PHE A 364 41.23 11.36 2.56
CA PHE A 364 40.34 12.09 1.67
C PHE A 364 40.43 13.61 1.85
N ASP A 365 41.23 14.11 2.79
CA ASP A 365 41.33 15.53 3.09
C ASP A 365 42.00 16.30 1.95
N ALA A 366 41.71 17.61 1.87
CA ALA A 366 42.32 18.50 0.89
C ALA A 366 43.85 18.49 1.02
N GLY A 367 44.55 18.41 -0.12
CA GLY A 367 46.02 18.31 -0.16
C GLY A 367 46.58 16.92 0.12
N VAL A 368 45.78 15.99 0.66
CA VAL A 368 46.15 14.56 0.82
C VAL A 368 45.53 13.72 -0.29
N GLY A 369 44.24 13.94 -0.59
CA GLY A 369 43.52 13.27 -1.68
C GLY A 369 44.26 13.38 -3.01
N GLY A 370 44.32 12.27 -3.76
CA GLY A 370 45.03 12.24 -5.04
C GLY A 370 46.55 12.13 -4.95
N THR A 371 47.11 11.87 -3.76
CA THR A 371 48.57 11.69 -3.54
C THR A 371 48.88 10.32 -2.93
N SER A 372 50.15 9.93 -2.93
CA SER A 372 50.61 8.69 -2.28
C SER A 372 50.24 8.61 -0.80
N ALA A 373 50.20 9.74 -0.09
CA ALA A 373 49.80 9.79 1.31
C ALA A 373 48.37 9.24 1.53
N SER A 374 47.46 9.45 0.56
CA SER A 374 46.08 8.97 0.64
C SER A 374 45.92 7.45 0.55
N TYR A 375 46.93 6.73 0.08
CA TYR A 375 46.88 5.28 -0.07
C TYR A 375 47.71 4.53 0.94
N THR A 376 48.48 5.20 1.78
CA THR A 376 49.30 4.55 2.81
C THR A 376 48.50 3.56 3.65
N GLY A 377 48.94 2.30 3.71
CA GLY A 377 48.25 1.23 4.42
C GLY A 377 47.08 0.60 3.67
N ALA A 378 46.87 0.90 2.38
CA ALA A 378 45.78 0.33 1.59
C ALA A 378 45.88 -1.20 1.46
N CYS A 379 47.08 -1.78 1.56
CA CYS A 379 47.24 -3.24 1.56
C CYS A 379 47.18 -3.87 2.95
N ASN A 380 47.07 -3.09 4.03
CA ASN A 380 47.04 -3.63 5.39
C ASN A 380 45.82 -4.55 5.59
N GLY A 381 46.06 -5.78 6.04
CA GLY A 381 45.02 -6.77 6.28
C GLY A 381 44.47 -7.46 5.02
N TYR A 382 45.04 -7.17 3.85
CA TYR A 382 44.69 -7.81 2.58
C TYR A 382 45.77 -8.81 2.16
N THR A 383 45.36 -10.00 1.69
CA THR A 383 46.27 -11.12 1.41
C THR A 383 46.50 -11.40 -0.08
N GLY A 384 45.76 -10.74 -0.97
CA GLY A 384 45.96 -10.84 -2.42
C GLY A 384 47.01 -9.87 -2.95
N THR A 385 47.28 -9.94 -4.27
CA THR A 385 48.13 -8.98 -5.00
C THR A 385 47.66 -7.55 -4.76
N CYS A 386 48.54 -6.70 -4.23
CA CYS A 386 48.23 -5.33 -3.87
C CYS A 386 49.45 -4.41 -3.94
N SER A 387 49.20 -3.12 -4.13
CA SER A 387 50.15 -2.05 -3.84
C SER A 387 49.43 -0.83 -3.28
N GLU A 388 50.19 0.08 -2.67
CA GLU A 388 49.72 1.33 -2.07
C GLU A 388 49.31 2.36 -3.15
N SER A 389 48.41 1.96 -4.06
CA SER A 389 47.93 2.70 -5.22
C SER A 389 46.46 2.36 -5.52
N ALA A 390 45.80 3.18 -6.33
CA ALA A 390 44.43 2.98 -6.79
C ALA A 390 44.28 1.75 -7.71
N HIS A 391 45.26 1.45 -8.57
CA HIS A 391 45.17 0.27 -9.44
C HIS A 391 45.69 -1.01 -8.75
N GLN A 392 46.43 -0.89 -7.64
CA GLN A 392 46.99 -1.96 -6.82
C GLN A 392 47.90 -2.96 -7.56
N SER A 393 48.47 -2.57 -8.70
CA SER A 393 49.51 -3.40 -9.34
C SER A 393 50.78 -3.37 -8.50
N GLU A 394 51.31 -4.55 -8.24
CA GLU A 394 52.61 -4.73 -7.58
C GLU A 394 53.72 -3.91 -8.24
N TRP A 395 54.70 -3.55 -7.43
CA TRP A 395 55.91 -2.87 -7.86
C TRP A 395 57.00 -3.90 -8.12
N ALA A 396 57.78 -3.67 -9.17
CA ALA A 396 59.05 -4.34 -9.37
C ALA A 396 60.13 -3.27 -9.57
N CYS A 397 61.30 -3.45 -8.95
CA CYS A 397 62.42 -2.55 -9.13
C CYS A 397 63.73 -3.33 -9.35
N ALA A 398 64.66 -2.71 -10.09
CA ALA A 398 66.00 -3.24 -10.31
C ALA A 398 67.04 -2.11 -10.36
N SER A 399 68.25 -2.37 -9.89
CA SER A 399 69.40 -1.47 -10.05
C SER A 399 70.07 -1.73 -11.40
N LEU A 400 70.13 -0.71 -12.24
CA LEU A 400 70.75 -0.73 -13.58
C LEU A 400 71.77 0.42 -13.69
N LEU A 401 72.58 0.43 -14.76
CA LEU A 401 73.48 1.55 -15.11
C LEU A 401 74.36 2.08 -13.95
N GLY A 402 75.09 1.19 -13.27
CA GLY A 402 75.98 1.61 -12.19
C GLY A 402 75.28 1.96 -10.88
N GLY A 403 74.06 1.46 -10.64
CA GLY A 403 73.36 1.54 -9.35
C GLY A 403 72.10 2.41 -9.35
N ALA A 404 71.74 3.02 -10.48
CA ALA A 404 70.49 3.74 -10.64
C ALA A 404 69.29 2.79 -10.48
N LEU A 405 68.32 3.17 -9.64
CA LEU A 405 67.12 2.38 -9.39
C LEU A 405 66.10 2.63 -10.49
N PHE A 406 65.50 1.59 -11.05
CA PHE A 406 64.35 1.68 -11.96
C PHE A 406 63.21 0.90 -11.36
N CYS A 407 62.02 1.49 -11.37
CA CYS A 407 60.81 0.89 -10.84
C CYS A 407 59.71 0.86 -11.90
N ALA A 408 58.87 -0.16 -11.82
CA ALA A 408 57.79 -0.39 -12.75
C ALA A 408 56.58 -1.02 -12.03
N HIS A 409 55.39 -0.73 -12.52
CA HIS A 409 54.22 -1.53 -12.17
C HIS A 409 54.19 -2.82 -12.97
N VAL A 410 53.85 -3.91 -12.29
CA VAL A 410 53.56 -5.18 -12.95
C VAL A 410 52.25 -5.04 -13.71
N ASN A 411 52.33 -5.21 -15.04
CA ASN A 411 51.16 -5.38 -15.89
C ASN A 411 50.62 -6.79 -15.67
N GLN A 412 49.64 -6.89 -14.78
CA GLN A 412 49.05 -8.17 -14.42
C GLN A 412 48.41 -8.81 -15.65
N SER A 413 48.88 -9.99 -16.02
CA SER A 413 48.23 -10.81 -17.05
C SER A 413 47.42 -11.89 -16.36
N PHE A 414 46.21 -12.12 -16.86
CA PHE A 414 45.35 -13.15 -16.33
C PHE A 414 44.96 -14.05 -17.52
N PRO A 415 45.00 -15.40 -17.42
CA PRO A 415 44.84 -16.28 -18.59
C PRO A 415 43.42 -16.87 -18.84
N ASP A 416 42.45 -16.70 -17.93
CA ASP A 416 41.06 -17.16 -18.12
C ASP A 416 40.31 -16.44 -19.25
N ALA A 417 39.27 -17.11 -19.77
CA ALA A 417 38.47 -16.64 -20.90
C ALA A 417 37.60 -15.40 -20.60
N GLY A 418 37.33 -15.12 -19.32
CA GLY A 418 36.52 -14.03 -18.80
C GLY A 418 35.12 -13.87 -19.42
N VAL A 419 34.45 -12.79 -19.04
CA VAL A 419 33.13 -12.37 -19.54
C VAL A 419 33.31 -11.11 -20.39
N ARG A 420 32.64 -11.03 -21.54
CA ARG A 420 32.72 -9.84 -22.40
C ARG A 420 32.01 -8.66 -21.74
N GLY A 421 32.49 -7.43 -21.94
CA GLY A 421 31.74 -6.24 -21.55
C GLY A 421 30.44 -6.08 -22.35
N SER A 422 29.79 -4.94 -22.21
CA SER A 422 28.73 -4.51 -23.12
C SER A 422 28.83 -3.00 -23.25
N ARG A 423 28.58 -2.48 -24.45
CA ARG A 423 28.44 -1.04 -24.60
C ARG A 423 27.29 -0.52 -23.74
N VAL A 424 27.44 0.72 -23.28
CA VAL A 424 26.48 1.41 -22.43
C VAL A 424 25.80 2.51 -23.23
N LEU A 425 24.46 2.56 -23.19
CA LEU A 425 23.64 3.57 -23.87
C LEU A 425 22.92 4.45 -22.84
N PRO A 426 22.95 5.79 -23.00
CA PRO A 426 22.15 6.68 -22.16
C PRO A 426 20.67 6.53 -22.53
N VAL A 427 19.82 6.30 -21.53
CA VAL A 427 18.36 6.26 -21.70
C VAL A 427 17.68 7.47 -21.08
N TRP A 428 18.35 8.13 -20.13
CA TRP A 428 17.89 9.41 -19.58
C TRP A 428 19.08 10.20 -19.01
N ALA A 429 19.00 11.52 -19.09
CA ALA A 429 19.90 12.44 -18.42
C ALA A 429 19.13 13.64 -17.85
N SER A 430 19.64 14.19 -16.76
CA SER A 430 19.08 15.36 -16.10
C SER A 430 18.88 16.52 -17.08
N GLY A 431 17.70 17.14 -17.05
CA GLY A 431 17.29 18.20 -17.99
C GLY A 431 16.58 17.71 -19.25
N GLN A 432 16.47 16.39 -19.47
CA GLN A 432 15.57 15.82 -20.48
C GLN A 432 14.15 15.63 -19.92
N SER A 433 13.21 15.30 -20.80
CA SER A 433 11.88 14.81 -20.38
C SER A 433 12.03 13.58 -19.48
N TRP A 434 11.12 13.46 -18.52
CA TRP A 434 11.13 12.35 -17.57
C TRP A 434 10.34 11.18 -18.15
N ASP A 435 11.04 10.31 -18.88
CA ASP A 435 10.45 9.20 -19.64
C ASP A 435 10.41 7.91 -18.79
N VAL A 436 9.66 7.96 -17.69
CA VAL A 436 9.68 6.90 -16.66
C VAL A 436 9.08 5.58 -17.15
N ALA A 437 8.09 5.59 -18.04
CA ALA A 437 7.49 4.38 -18.57
C ALA A 437 8.47 3.59 -19.44
N ILE A 438 9.33 4.27 -20.22
CA ILE A 438 10.44 3.64 -20.94
C ILE A 438 11.43 2.98 -19.96
N LEU A 439 11.82 3.68 -18.89
CA LEU A 439 12.74 3.16 -17.87
C LEU A 439 12.17 1.91 -17.18
N ARG A 440 10.88 1.96 -16.80
CA ARG A 440 10.13 0.84 -16.22
C ARG A 440 10.09 -0.37 -17.16
N THR A 441 9.88 -0.13 -18.46
CA THR A 441 9.87 -1.19 -19.48
C THR A 441 11.23 -1.87 -19.64
N HIS A 442 12.34 -1.12 -19.55
CA HIS A 442 13.69 -1.73 -19.54
C HIS A 442 13.87 -2.67 -18.35
N LEU A 443 13.51 -2.22 -17.14
CA LEU A 443 13.59 -3.02 -15.92
C LEU A 443 12.71 -4.27 -16.03
N ALA A 444 11.48 -4.12 -16.52
CA ALA A 444 10.53 -5.22 -16.73
C ALA A 444 11.04 -6.25 -17.74
N ALA A 445 11.78 -5.79 -18.76
CA ALA A 445 12.41 -6.64 -19.75
C ALA A 445 13.71 -7.30 -19.25
N GLY A 446 14.20 -7.02 -18.03
CA GLY A 446 15.45 -7.57 -17.52
C GLY A 446 16.69 -6.76 -17.85
N ARG A 447 16.56 -5.48 -18.16
CA ARG A 447 17.68 -4.54 -18.32
C ARG A 447 17.80 -3.66 -17.07
N SER A 448 18.78 -3.94 -16.23
CA SER A 448 19.09 -3.07 -15.08
C SER A 448 19.63 -1.73 -15.56
N LEU A 449 19.32 -0.66 -14.82
CA LEU A 449 19.84 0.68 -15.12
C LEU A 449 21.11 0.94 -14.29
N ILE A 450 22.09 1.57 -14.90
CA ILE A 450 23.25 2.17 -14.25
C ILE A 450 22.87 3.61 -13.93
N ALA A 451 22.81 3.94 -12.64
CA ALA A 451 22.48 5.28 -12.18
C ALA A 451 23.73 6.02 -11.74
N THR A 452 23.90 7.27 -12.18
CA THR A 452 24.96 8.18 -11.71
C THR A 452 24.31 9.38 -11.02
N PHE A 453 24.69 9.67 -9.78
CA PHE A 453 24.03 10.70 -8.97
C PHE A 453 24.90 11.21 -7.81
N PRO A 454 24.71 12.48 -7.40
CA PRO A 454 25.30 13.02 -6.19
C PRO A 454 24.62 12.42 -4.95
N VAL A 455 25.41 12.06 -3.94
CA VAL A 455 24.90 11.59 -2.65
C VAL A 455 24.67 12.79 -1.74
N TYR A 456 23.41 13.00 -1.37
CA TYR A 456 23.01 14.01 -0.39
C TYR A 456 22.58 13.37 0.93
N GLU A 457 22.44 14.20 1.97
CA GLU A 457 21.85 13.83 3.27
C GLU A 457 20.47 13.19 3.08
N GLY A 458 19.69 13.63 2.09
CA GLY A 458 18.41 13.00 1.77
C GLY A 458 18.52 11.48 1.49
N PHE A 459 19.58 11.06 0.79
CA PHE A 459 19.86 9.65 0.52
C PHE A 459 20.52 8.96 1.73
N MET A 460 21.48 9.64 2.38
CA MET A 460 22.21 9.11 3.53
C MET A 460 21.35 8.87 4.77
N ALA A 461 20.32 9.70 4.96
CA ALA A 461 19.40 9.61 6.10
C ALA A 461 18.33 8.53 5.93
N ALA A 462 18.38 7.73 4.86
CA ALA A 462 17.47 6.61 4.68
C ALA A 462 17.60 5.63 5.87
N PRO A 463 16.49 5.29 6.55
CA PRO A 463 16.51 4.34 7.67
C PRO A 463 16.87 2.93 7.20
N ALA A 464 16.99 1.99 8.15
CA ALA A 464 17.26 0.57 7.86
C ALA A 464 16.19 -0.11 6.97
N THR A 465 15.02 0.53 6.77
CA THR A 465 14.04 0.08 5.78
C THR A 465 14.42 0.43 4.34
N GLY A 466 15.51 1.17 4.11
CA GLY A 466 16.03 1.56 2.81
C GLY A 466 15.25 2.66 2.10
N ILE A 467 14.13 3.14 2.66
CA ILE A 467 13.24 4.11 2.01
C ILE A 467 13.86 5.51 2.04
N VAL A 468 14.09 6.11 0.87
CA VAL A 468 14.47 7.52 0.75
C VAL A 468 13.20 8.37 0.84
N SER A 469 13.08 9.16 1.91
CA SER A 469 11.89 9.99 2.19
C SER A 469 12.16 11.48 2.20
N THR A 470 13.43 11.90 2.16
CA THR A 470 13.85 13.29 2.27
C THR A 470 14.66 13.72 1.04
N TYR A 471 14.40 14.94 0.57
CA TYR A 471 14.95 15.53 -0.65
C TYR A 471 16.02 16.58 -0.32
N LEU A 472 16.55 16.56 0.90
CA LEU A 472 17.58 17.50 1.36
C LEU A 472 18.83 17.39 0.47
N ARG A 473 19.13 18.47 -0.27
CA ARG A 473 20.33 18.63 -1.12
C ARG A 473 21.52 19.22 -0.35
N GLN A 474 21.70 18.74 0.86
CA GLN A 474 22.75 19.16 1.79
C GLN A 474 23.60 17.97 2.20
N ARG A 475 24.68 18.23 2.93
CA ARG A 475 25.53 17.22 3.56
C ARG A 475 25.85 17.64 4.98
N ARG A 476 26.22 16.71 5.84
CA ARG A 476 26.86 17.02 7.12
C ARG A 476 28.34 17.28 6.92
N ASP A 477 28.84 18.35 7.52
CA ASP A 477 30.27 18.60 7.64
C ASP A 477 30.90 17.74 8.77
N ALA A 478 32.21 17.88 8.98
CA ALA A 478 32.94 17.14 10.01
C ALA A 478 32.48 17.46 11.45
N THR A 479 31.81 18.59 11.66
CA THR A 479 31.22 18.99 12.95
C THR A 479 29.77 18.52 13.11
N GLY A 480 29.20 17.88 12.08
CA GLY A 480 27.82 17.36 12.06
C GLY A 480 26.77 18.35 11.57
N ASN A 481 27.16 19.58 11.21
CA ASN A 481 26.24 20.63 10.75
C ASN A 481 25.84 20.41 9.29
N LEU A 482 24.58 20.70 8.96
CA LEU A 482 24.09 20.66 7.58
C LEU A 482 24.62 21.86 6.81
N VAL A 483 25.29 21.59 5.69
CA VAL A 483 25.83 22.58 4.75
C VAL A 483 25.42 22.24 3.33
N ASP A 484 25.37 23.24 2.47
CA ASP A 484 24.98 23.04 1.07
C ASP A 484 26.01 22.20 0.31
N GLY A 485 25.51 21.34 -0.59
CA GLY A 485 26.31 20.47 -1.44
C GLY A 485 26.16 18.98 -1.12
N SER A 486 26.72 18.16 -2.01
CA SER A 486 26.73 16.70 -1.91
C SER A 486 27.96 16.19 -1.14
N TYR A 487 27.87 15.00 -0.57
CA TYR A 487 29.03 14.29 -0.03
C TYR A 487 30.04 13.95 -1.11
N GLY A 488 29.55 13.62 -2.31
CA GLY A 488 30.30 13.25 -3.50
C GLY A 488 29.37 12.69 -4.58
N ASP A 489 29.93 12.24 -5.69
CA ASP A 489 29.19 11.56 -6.76
C ASP A 489 29.24 10.04 -6.58
N HIS A 490 28.24 9.34 -7.09
CA HIS A 490 28.08 7.91 -6.83
C HIS A 490 27.38 7.20 -7.97
N LEU A 491 27.67 5.90 -8.10
CA LEU A 491 27.01 5.02 -9.05
C LEU A 491 26.38 3.83 -8.32
N ALA A 492 25.18 3.47 -8.74
CA ALA A 492 24.49 2.28 -8.24
C ALA A 492 23.63 1.64 -9.34
N GLN A 493 23.19 0.41 -9.09
CA GLN A 493 22.38 -0.36 -10.04
C GLN A 493 20.91 -0.27 -9.66
N ILE A 494 20.05 0.19 -10.57
CA ILE A 494 18.60 0.09 -10.40
C ILE A 494 18.14 -1.23 -11.03
N VAL A 495 17.39 -2.02 -10.25
CA VAL A 495 17.04 -3.40 -10.58
C VAL A 495 15.54 -3.65 -10.60
N GLY A 496 14.71 -2.69 -10.21
CA GLY A 496 13.27 -2.86 -10.27
C GLY A 496 12.53 -1.56 -10.04
N PHE A 497 11.21 -1.61 -10.22
CA PHE A 497 10.30 -0.52 -9.94
C PHE A 497 9.06 -1.06 -9.24
N VAL A 498 8.59 -0.36 -8.21
CA VAL A 498 7.33 -0.62 -7.51
C VAL A 498 6.45 0.61 -7.67
N SER A 499 5.38 0.50 -8.46
CA SER A 499 4.48 1.62 -8.74
C SER A 499 3.53 1.91 -7.58
N ASN A 500 2.94 3.11 -7.54
CA ASN A 500 1.88 3.45 -6.58
C ASN A 500 0.69 2.49 -6.67
N GLU A 501 0.36 2.00 -7.87
CA GLU A 501 -0.66 0.95 -8.07
C GLU A 501 -0.31 -0.30 -7.27
N GLN A 502 0.95 -0.76 -7.32
CA GLN A 502 1.39 -1.93 -6.54
C GLN A 502 1.51 -1.65 -5.04
N LEU A 503 1.88 -0.44 -4.63
CA LEU A 503 1.98 -0.05 -3.22
C LEU A 503 0.61 0.04 -2.54
N SER A 504 -0.42 0.43 -3.29
CA SER A 504 -1.81 0.55 -2.82
C SER A 504 -2.56 -0.78 -2.69
N LEU A 505 -1.92 -1.91 -3.04
CA LEU A 505 -2.50 -3.23 -2.86
C LEU A 505 -2.73 -3.55 -1.37
N PRO A 506 -3.83 -4.25 -0.98
CA PRO A 506 -4.07 -4.66 0.40
C PRO A 506 -2.87 -5.39 1.02
N GLY A 507 -2.37 -4.88 2.15
CA GLY A 507 -1.15 -5.38 2.80
C GLY A 507 0.14 -4.66 2.39
N GLY A 508 0.11 -3.76 1.40
CA GLY A 508 1.16 -2.78 1.10
C GLY A 508 1.13 -1.57 2.06
N PRO A 509 2.25 -0.83 2.22
CA PRO A 509 2.22 0.44 2.95
C PRO A 509 1.41 1.47 2.13
N PRO A 510 0.44 2.19 2.74
CA PRO A 510 -0.28 3.25 2.02
C PRO A 510 0.69 4.40 1.71
N SER A 511 0.93 4.68 0.43
CA SER A 511 1.64 5.90 0.03
C SER A 511 1.38 6.22 -1.44
N GLU A 512 0.84 7.40 -1.71
CA GLU A 512 1.07 8.09 -2.99
C GLU A 512 2.51 8.58 -2.97
N VAL A 513 3.41 7.83 -3.62
CA VAL A 513 4.82 8.20 -3.71
C VAL A 513 5.03 9.15 -4.87
N GLY A 514 5.85 10.17 -4.64
CA GLY A 514 6.27 11.12 -5.66
C GLY A 514 6.82 10.43 -6.92
N GLY A 515 6.44 10.97 -8.09
CA GLY A 515 6.85 10.44 -9.39
C GLY A 515 6.26 9.07 -9.78
N GLY A 516 5.30 8.53 -9.01
CA GLY A 516 4.52 7.35 -9.37
C GLY A 516 5.00 6.01 -8.79
N GLY A 517 6.03 6.02 -7.94
CA GLY A 517 6.53 4.80 -7.28
C GLY A 517 8.00 4.89 -6.85
N TYR A 518 8.54 3.76 -6.40
CA TYR A 518 9.93 3.59 -6.00
C TYR A 518 10.74 2.81 -7.04
N PHE A 519 11.92 3.31 -7.40
CA PHE A 519 12.98 2.47 -7.94
C PHE A 519 13.62 1.63 -6.82
N ILE A 520 13.90 0.36 -7.12
CA ILE A 520 14.70 -0.53 -6.28
C ILE A 520 16.15 -0.38 -6.72
N LEU A 521 16.96 0.27 -5.88
CA LEU A 521 18.37 0.54 -6.12
C LEU A 521 19.22 -0.41 -5.27
N ARG A 522 20.03 -1.23 -5.93
CA ARG A 522 21.07 -2.08 -5.33
C ARG A 522 22.36 -1.28 -5.24
N ASN A 523 22.84 -1.07 -4.01
CA ASN A 523 24.05 -0.31 -3.73
C ASN A 523 25.27 -1.24 -3.50
N SER A 524 26.46 -0.66 -3.40
CA SER A 524 27.73 -1.35 -3.16
C SER A 524 28.36 -0.95 -1.81
N TRP A 525 27.52 -0.65 -0.82
CA TRP A 525 27.95 -0.26 0.53
C TRP A 525 27.81 -1.41 1.53
N GLY A 526 27.70 -2.66 1.09
CA GLY A 526 27.54 -3.82 1.97
C GLY A 526 26.12 -4.05 2.49
N CYS A 527 25.93 -5.22 3.10
CA CYS A 527 24.68 -5.72 3.66
C CYS A 527 24.19 -4.95 4.89
N ASN A 528 25.04 -4.17 5.56
CA ASN A 528 24.61 -3.41 6.74
C ASN A 528 24.12 -1.99 6.41
N ALA A 529 24.14 -1.59 5.13
CA ALA A 529 23.68 -0.29 4.66
C ALA A 529 22.26 -0.36 4.09
N GLY A 530 21.40 0.60 4.43
CA GLY A 530 20.01 0.62 3.98
C GLY A 530 19.26 -0.66 4.38
N ASP A 531 18.47 -1.21 3.46
CA ASP A 531 17.78 -2.49 3.64
C ASP A 531 18.57 -3.64 3.00
N ALA A 532 19.57 -4.14 3.72
CA ALA A 532 20.50 -5.16 3.24
C ALA A 532 21.22 -4.80 1.92
N GLY A 533 21.65 -3.54 1.78
CA GLY A 533 22.28 -2.98 0.59
C GLY A 533 21.32 -2.41 -0.44
N TYR A 534 20.01 -2.51 -0.21
CA TYR A 534 18.99 -1.94 -1.10
C TYR A 534 18.44 -0.62 -0.56
N TYR A 535 18.15 0.28 -1.48
CA TYR A 535 17.50 1.56 -1.24
C TYR A 535 16.28 1.68 -2.15
N TYR A 536 15.22 2.29 -1.65
CA TYR A 536 13.96 2.48 -2.34
C TYR A 536 13.79 3.98 -2.59
N VAL A 537 14.02 4.40 -3.84
CA VAL A 537 14.18 5.80 -4.21
C VAL A 537 12.97 6.27 -5.02
N PRO A 538 12.22 7.29 -4.59
CA PRO A 538 11.10 7.83 -5.37
C PRO A 538 11.52 8.25 -6.77
N ALA A 539 10.64 8.05 -7.76
CA ALA A 539 10.95 8.37 -9.16
C ALA A 539 11.22 9.86 -9.39
N ASP A 540 10.54 10.75 -8.69
CA ASP A 540 10.80 12.20 -8.76
C ASP A 540 12.10 12.59 -8.03
N TYR A 541 12.51 11.87 -6.97
CA TYR A 541 13.85 12.05 -6.40
C TYR A 541 14.93 11.74 -7.45
N VAL A 542 14.76 10.65 -8.21
CA VAL A 542 15.67 10.30 -9.31
C VAL A 542 15.66 11.39 -10.37
N ARG A 543 14.48 11.81 -10.86
CA ARG A 543 14.32 12.88 -11.84
C ARG A 543 15.06 14.16 -11.43
N ASP A 544 14.91 14.56 -10.17
CA ASP A 544 15.34 15.86 -9.70
C ASP A 544 16.82 15.88 -9.29
N ASN A 545 17.36 14.76 -8.79
CA ASN A 545 18.69 14.73 -8.18
C ASN A 545 19.73 13.94 -8.99
N PHE A 546 19.33 12.98 -9.83
CA PHE A 546 20.30 12.12 -10.52
C PHE A 546 20.87 12.83 -11.77
N HIS A 547 22.10 12.47 -12.15
CA HIS A 547 22.74 13.01 -13.35
C HIS A 547 22.30 12.26 -14.61
N SER A 548 22.29 10.94 -14.57
CA SER A 548 21.91 10.11 -15.71
C SER A 548 21.53 8.69 -15.33
N LEU A 549 20.78 8.05 -16.24
CA LEU A 549 20.46 6.64 -16.23
C LEU A 549 20.88 6.03 -17.57
N GLU A 550 21.60 4.92 -17.50
CA GLU A 550 22.12 4.22 -18.68
C GLU A 550 21.79 2.73 -18.62
N VAL A 551 21.80 2.05 -19.77
CA VAL A 551 21.56 0.61 -19.88
C VAL A 551 22.68 -0.06 -20.67
N LEU A 552 22.89 -1.36 -20.41
CA LEU A 552 23.71 -2.17 -21.29
C LEU A 552 22.99 -2.38 -22.64
N ASN A 553 23.70 -2.14 -23.73
CA ASN A 553 23.25 -2.46 -25.08
C ASN A 553 23.30 -3.98 -25.31
N MET A 554 22.28 -4.65 -24.77
CA MET A 554 22.16 -6.10 -24.82
C MET A 554 20.97 -6.54 -25.70
N PRO A 555 21.14 -7.60 -26.52
CA PRO A 555 20.06 -8.14 -27.34
C PRO A 555 18.86 -8.65 -26.50
N PRO A 556 17.69 -8.81 -27.12
CA PRO A 556 16.47 -9.22 -26.42
C PRO A 556 16.42 -10.72 -26.07
N ASN A 557 17.46 -11.50 -26.37
CA ASN A 557 17.53 -12.92 -26.00
C ASN A 557 17.44 -13.12 -24.48
N ARG A 558 16.74 -14.16 -24.06
CA ARG A 558 16.53 -14.51 -22.65
C ARG A 558 16.81 -15.98 -22.43
N SER A 559 17.43 -16.30 -21.30
CA SER A 559 17.75 -17.67 -20.92
C SER A 559 16.49 -18.47 -20.60
N ALA A 560 16.59 -19.80 -20.65
CA ALA A 560 15.49 -20.67 -20.20
C ALA A 560 15.11 -20.40 -18.73
N ARG A 561 16.10 -20.08 -17.87
CA ARG A 561 15.89 -19.69 -16.47
C ARG A 561 15.08 -18.39 -16.37
N TRP A 562 15.42 -17.37 -17.16
CA TRP A 562 14.63 -16.14 -17.25
C TRP A 562 13.20 -16.43 -17.66
N ASN A 563 13.01 -17.13 -18.78
CA ASN A 563 11.67 -17.39 -19.30
C ASN A 563 10.81 -18.19 -18.31
N ALA A 564 11.41 -19.17 -17.61
CA ALA A 564 10.71 -19.94 -16.58
C ALA A 564 10.29 -19.06 -15.39
N ASP A 565 11.17 -18.16 -14.93
CA ASP A 565 10.86 -17.21 -13.85
C ASP A 565 9.77 -16.22 -14.26
N GLN A 566 9.77 -15.71 -15.50
CA GLN A 566 8.76 -14.75 -15.95
C GLN A 566 7.39 -15.37 -16.25
N LEU A 567 7.36 -16.60 -16.78
CA LEU A 567 6.10 -17.33 -17.01
C LEU A 567 5.41 -17.69 -15.69
N ALA A 568 6.23 -17.99 -14.70
CA ALA A 568 5.85 -18.50 -13.42
C ALA A 568 6.68 -17.83 -12.32
N PRO A 569 6.43 -16.56 -11.98
CA PRO A 569 7.24 -15.86 -10.99
C PRO A 569 7.07 -16.54 -9.63
N GLY A 570 8.11 -17.30 -9.26
CA GLY A 570 8.10 -18.20 -8.11
C GLY A 570 7.72 -19.68 -8.36
N GLY A 571 7.43 -20.12 -9.59
CA GLY A 571 7.02 -21.49 -9.92
C GLY A 571 5.52 -21.73 -9.71
N THR A 572 4.76 -21.90 -10.81
CA THR A 572 3.30 -21.64 -10.82
C THR A 572 2.50 -22.59 -11.74
N ALA A 573 2.77 -23.89 -11.80
CA ALA A 573 1.78 -24.78 -12.41
C ALA A 573 0.61 -24.98 -11.43
N GLY A 574 -0.64 -24.67 -11.80
CA GLY A 574 -1.82 -25.07 -11.02
C GLY A 574 -2.86 -23.99 -10.66
N LEU A 575 -2.93 -22.85 -11.37
CA LEU A 575 -4.07 -21.94 -11.21
C LEU A 575 -5.37 -22.67 -11.56
N SER A 576 -6.35 -22.62 -10.66
CA SER A 576 -7.70 -23.09 -10.93
C SER A 576 -8.71 -22.18 -10.24
N VAL A 577 -9.86 -22.00 -10.89
CA VAL A 577 -11.01 -21.26 -10.35
C VAL A 577 -12.26 -22.07 -10.60
N ALA A 578 -13.14 -22.13 -9.60
CA ALA A 578 -14.42 -22.80 -9.65
C ALA A 578 -15.46 -22.05 -8.83
N LEU A 579 -16.72 -22.17 -9.22
CA LEU A 579 -17.88 -21.88 -8.37
C LEU A 579 -18.40 -23.20 -7.82
N ARG A 580 -18.74 -23.25 -6.52
CA ARG A 580 -19.44 -24.39 -5.94
C ARG A 580 -20.76 -24.63 -6.69
N ASN A 581 -21.13 -25.90 -6.86
CA ASN A 581 -22.40 -26.26 -7.50
C ASN A 581 -23.57 -25.84 -6.59
N ASN A 582 -24.60 -25.22 -7.19
CA ASN A 582 -25.84 -24.76 -6.55
C ASN A 582 -25.76 -23.44 -5.77
N ALA A 583 -24.89 -22.49 -6.17
CA ALA A 583 -24.92 -21.14 -5.62
C ALA A 583 -26.29 -20.49 -5.86
N ALA A 584 -26.98 -20.12 -4.79
CA ALA A 584 -28.27 -19.44 -4.82
C ALA A 584 -28.18 -18.10 -4.08
N ALA A 585 -28.87 -17.10 -4.59
CA ALA A 585 -28.96 -15.77 -3.99
C ALA A 585 -30.42 -15.36 -3.84
N SER A 586 -30.74 -14.61 -2.79
CA SER A 586 -32.09 -14.09 -2.60
C SER A 586 -32.28 -12.79 -3.36
N LEU A 587 -33.43 -12.68 -4.05
CA LEU A 587 -33.84 -11.47 -4.77
C LEU A 587 -33.86 -10.25 -3.85
N ARG A 588 -33.30 -9.11 -4.28
CA ARG A 588 -33.23 -7.83 -3.53
C ARG A 588 -32.56 -7.88 -2.15
N VAL A 589 -31.97 -9.01 -1.78
CA VAL A 589 -31.21 -9.19 -0.55
C VAL A 589 -29.72 -9.13 -0.87
N ARG A 590 -28.97 -8.40 -0.04
CA ARG A 590 -27.50 -8.39 -0.13
C ARG A 590 -26.97 -9.79 0.16
N SER A 591 -26.51 -10.47 -0.90
CA SER A 591 -25.96 -11.83 -0.83
C SER A 591 -24.44 -11.77 -0.95
N GLU A 592 -23.75 -12.57 -0.14
CA GLU A 592 -22.28 -12.65 -0.15
C GLU A 592 -21.85 -13.89 -0.92
N LEU A 593 -21.36 -13.71 -2.15
CA LEU A 593 -21.01 -14.82 -3.05
C LEU A 593 -19.58 -15.32 -2.88
N ALA A 594 -18.75 -14.66 -2.06
CA ALA A 594 -17.35 -15.03 -1.93
C ALA A 594 -17.12 -16.44 -1.39
N ALA A 595 -18.02 -16.95 -0.54
CA ALA A 595 -17.95 -18.31 0.00
C ALA A 595 -18.12 -19.40 -1.09
N GLU A 596 -18.77 -19.05 -2.20
CA GLU A 596 -19.06 -19.96 -3.30
C GLU A 596 -17.94 -20.02 -4.34
N ILE A 597 -16.97 -19.10 -4.28
CA ILE A 597 -15.86 -19.03 -5.24
C ILE A 597 -14.61 -19.67 -4.64
N LEU A 598 -14.16 -20.75 -5.28
CA LEU A 598 -12.93 -21.46 -4.96
C LEU A 598 -11.84 -21.06 -5.95
N VAL A 599 -10.79 -20.41 -5.46
CA VAL A 599 -9.57 -20.18 -6.23
C VAL A 599 -8.43 -20.93 -5.55
N ASN A 600 -7.81 -21.85 -6.29
CA ASN A 600 -6.63 -22.57 -5.83
C ASN A 600 -5.43 -22.19 -6.71
N HIS A 601 -4.30 -22.00 -6.04
CA HIS A 601 -3.00 -21.84 -6.68
C HIS A 601 -1.94 -22.35 -5.69
N PRO A 602 -0.90 -23.09 -6.13
CA PRO A 602 0.04 -23.73 -5.20
C PRO A 602 0.95 -22.77 -4.44
N VAL A 603 1.16 -21.55 -4.94
CA VAL A 603 2.10 -20.57 -4.35
C VAL A 603 1.57 -19.13 -4.29
N ALA A 604 0.40 -18.85 -4.86
CA ALA A 604 -0.12 -17.48 -4.89
C ALA A 604 -1.00 -17.31 -3.67
N ASN A 605 -0.80 -16.24 -2.89
CA ASN A 605 -1.76 -15.90 -1.86
C ASN A 605 -2.91 -15.07 -2.43
N TYR A 606 -2.69 -14.34 -3.55
CA TYR A 606 -3.72 -13.58 -4.24
C TYR A 606 -3.64 -13.77 -5.76
N VAL A 607 -4.80 -13.73 -6.43
CA VAL A 607 -4.93 -13.62 -7.89
C VAL A 607 -5.77 -12.39 -8.23
N ARG A 608 -5.74 -11.92 -9.48
CA ARG A 608 -6.78 -11.00 -9.94
C ARG A 608 -7.99 -11.82 -10.38
N LEU A 609 -9.14 -11.57 -9.78
CA LEU A 609 -10.41 -12.19 -10.15
C LEU A 609 -11.31 -11.13 -10.77
N THR A 610 -11.88 -11.45 -11.92
CA THR A 610 -13.00 -10.71 -12.50
C THR A 610 -14.23 -11.62 -12.48
N ALA A 611 -15.33 -11.15 -11.92
CA ALA A 611 -16.62 -11.82 -11.93
C ALA A 611 -17.64 -10.96 -12.69
N SER A 612 -18.29 -11.53 -13.70
CA SER A 612 -19.33 -10.85 -14.47
C SER A 612 -20.57 -11.72 -14.64
N SER A 613 -21.74 -11.10 -14.65
CA SER A 613 -23.05 -11.69 -14.94
C SER A 613 -23.48 -11.31 -16.35
N ASP A 614 -24.10 -12.25 -17.06
CA ASP A 614 -24.71 -12.02 -18.38
C ASP A 614 -25.84 -10.99 -18.35
N ARG A 615 -26.50 -10.80 -17.20
CA ARG A 615 -27.62 -9.85 -17.05
C ARG A 615 -27.31 -8.63 -16.19
N ASP A 616 -26.34 -8.74 -15.28
CA ASP A 616 -26.06 -7.68 -14.29
C ASP A 616 -24.69 -7.00 -14.51
N GLY A 617 -23.92 -7.42 -15.53
CA GLY A 617 -22.65 -6.80 -15.89
C GLY A 617 -21.50 -7.18 -14.95
N LEU A 618 -20.61 -6.22 -14.65
CA LEU A 618 -19.46 -6.46 -13.79
C LEU A 618 -19.89 -6.55 -12.32
N LEU A 619 -19.67 -7.70 -11.70
CA LEU A 619 -19.96 -7.94 -10.28
C LEU A 619 -18.73 -7.65 -9.41
N PHE A 620 -17.54 -7.97 -9.91
CA PHE A 620 -16.26 -7.80 -9.22
C PHE A 620 -15.10 -7.67 -10.21
N ASP A 621 -14.16 -6.77 -9.94
CA ASP A 621 -12.81 -6.82 -10.52
C ASP A 621 -11.82 -6.34 -9.46
N GLY A 622 -10.91 -7.23 -9.06
CA GLY A 622 -9.98 -6.93 -7.98
C GLY A 622 -9.15 -8.14 -7.56
N GLN A 623 -8.40 -7.99 -6.47
CA GLN A 623 -7.63 -9.09 -5.91
C GLN A 623 -8.50 -10.06 -5.11
N TRP A 624 -8.21 -11.35 -5.23
CA TRP A 624 -8.90 -12.45 -4.56
C TRP A 624 -7.90 -13.33 -3.82
N LEU A 625 -8.11 -13.53 -2.53
CA LEU A 625 -7.31 -14.41 -1.68
C LEU A 625 -7.50 -15.87 -2.10
N VAL A 626 -6.39 -16.54 -2.35
CA VAL A 626 -6.33 -17.97 -2.71
C VAL A 626 -6.42 -18.80 -1.43
N ASN A 627 -7.15 -19.92 -1.46
CA ASN A 627 -7.34 -20.80 -0.30
C ASN A 627 -7.81 -20.06 0.96
N ALA A 628 -8.73 -19.10 0.82
CA ALA A 628 -9.23 -18.31 1.96
C ALA A 628 -9.77 -19.24 3.08
N PRO A 629 -9.35 -19.05 4.35
CA PRO A 629 -9.88 -19.84 5.45
C PRO A 629 -11.39 -19.58 5.61
N VAL A 630 -12.17 -20.65 5.65
CA VAL A 630 -13.63 -20.57 5.79
C VAL A 630 -13.97 -20.14 7.22
N GLY A 631 -14.49 -18.92 7.38
CA GLY A 631 -15.00 -18.38 8.65
C GLY A 631 -14.24 -17.17 9.20
N GLY A 632 -14.91 -16.00 9.18
CA GLY A 632 -14.73 -14.90 10.15
C GLY A 632 -13.36 -14.19 10.26
N SER A 633 -12.42 -14.39 9.33
CA SER A 633 -11.16 -13.64 9.33
C SER A 633 -11.37 -12.22 8.77
N LEU A 634 -10.70 -11.21 9.36
CA LEU A 634 -10.63 -9.82 8.86
C LEU A 634 -10.08 -9.69 7.42
N PHE A 635 -9.58 -10.79 6.84
CA PHE A 635 -9.01 -10.89 5.50
C PHE A 635 -9.79 -11.82 4.55
N ALA A 636 -11.01 -12.21 4.91
CA ALA A 636 -11.85 -13.04 4.04
C ALA A 636 -12.24 -12.28 2.76
N ASN A 637 -12.31 -13.00 1.63
CA ASN A 637 -12.84 -12.44 0.39
C ASN A 637 -14.29 -11.99 0.62
N SER A 638 -14.68 -10.91 -0.04
CA SER A 638 -16.05 -10.39 -0.01
C SER A 638 -16.46 -9.98 -1.43
N LEU A 639 -17.64 -10.44 -1.81
CA LEU A 639 -18.34 -10.17 -3.05
C LEU A 639 -19.83 -9.98 -2.71
N PRO A 640 -20.20 -8.83 -2.12
CA PRO A 640 -21.57 -8.51 -1.82
C PRO A 640 -22.29 -8.08 -3.10
N VAL A 641 -23.34 -8.81 -3.47
CA VAL A 641 -24.14 -8.55 -4.67
C VAL A 641 -25.62 -8.49 -4.28
N THR A 642 -26.35 -7.53 -4.86
CA THR A 642 -27.81 -7.43 -4.72
C THR A 642 -28.45 -7.51 -6.09
N PHE A 643 -29.10 -8.64 -6.38
CA PHE A 643 -29.80 -8.86 -7.65
C PHE A 643 -31.18 -8.19 -7.63
N GLN A 644 -31.54 -7.51 -8.72
CA GLN A 644 -32.80 -6.76 -8.81
C GLN A 644 -33.92 -7.54 -9.52
N THR A 645 -33.60 -8.62 -10.22
CA THR A 645 -34.59 -9.43 -10.96
C THR A 645 -34.34 -10.92 -10.76
N GLU A 646 -35.43 -11.69 -10.70
CA GLU A 646 -35.38 -13.14 -10.51
C GLU A 646 -34.75 -13.87 -11.72
N GLY A 647 -34.29 -15.09 -11.48
CA GLY A 647 -33.92 -16.05 -12.52
C GLY A 647 -32.42 -16.32 -12.62
N MET A 648 -32.09 -17.30 -13.45
CA MET A 648 -30.71 -17.79 -13.64
C MET A 648 -29.77 -16.71 -14.17
N ARG A 649 -28.60 -16.62 -13.55
CA ARG A 649 -27.47 -15.77 -13.96
C ARG A 649 -26.30 -16.63 -14.38
N ARG A 650 -25.78 -16.40 -15.57
CA ARG A 650 -24.54 -17.03 -16.00
C ARG A 650 -23.38 -16.17 -15.53
N VAL A 651 -22.72 -16.61 -14.46
CA VAL A 651 -21.57 -15.91 -13.89
C VAL A 651 -20.29 -16.44 -14.51
N THR A 652 -19.52 -15.55 -15.13
CA THR A 652 -18.20 -15.83 -15.68
C THR A 652 -17.15 -15.35 -14.71
N LEU A 653 -16.26 -16.25 -14.30
CA LEU A 653 -15.10 -15.96 -13.48
C LEU A 653 -13.84 -16.05 -14.34
N VAL A 654 -13.01 -15.02 -14.27
CA VAL A 654 -11.69 -14.99 -14.89
C VAL A 654 -10.66 -14.77 -13.80
N ALA A 655 -9.88 -15.81 -13.50
CA ALA A 655 -8.74 -15.71 -12.58
C ALA A 655 -7.46 -15.53 -13.39
N ARG A 656 -6.66 -14.53 -13.03
CA ARG A 656 -5.36 -14.23 -13.64
C ARG A 656 -4.26 -14.25 -12.60
N TYR A 657 -3.18 -14.97 -12.89
CA TYR A 657 -1.96 -14.97 -12.10
C TYR A 657 -0.74 -15.04 -13.01
N GLY A 658 -0.05 -13.91 -13.13
CA GLY A 658 1.02 -13.74 -14.11
C GLY A 658 0.54 -13.95 -15.55
N SER A 659 1.20 -14.83 -16.28
CA SER A 659 0.80 -15.18 -17.65
C SER A 659 -0.36 -16.18 -17.71
N GLN A 660 -0.73 -16.81 -16.59
CA GLN A 660 -1.83 -17.76 -16.54
C GLN A 660 -3.17 -17.05 -16.39
N GLN A 661 -4.09 -17.41 -17.25
CA GLN A 661 -5.49 -17.04 -17.16
C GLN A 661 -6.34 -18.32 -17.21
N VAL A 662 -7.22 -18.48 -16.23
CA VAL A 662 -8.20 -19.56 -16.20
C VAL A 662 -9.58 -18.93 -16.12
N THR A 663 -10.46 -19.38 -17.01
CA THR A 663 -11.84 -18.91 -17.09
C THR A 663 -12.77 -20.08 -16.80
N THR A 664 -13.76 -19.84 -15.96
CA THR A 664 -14.86 -20.77 -15.71
C THR A 664 -16.18 -20.03 -15.74
N THR A 665 -17.25 -20.75 -16.03
CA THR A 665 -18.60 -20.23 -16.05
C THR A 665 -19.49 -21.16 -15.27
N ASN A 666 -20.33 -20.61 -14.40
CA ASN A 666 -21.35 -21.39 -13.69
C ASN A 666 -22.61 -20.55 -13.51
N ASP A 667 -23.72 -21.23 -13.24
CA ASP A 667 -25.00 -20.55 -13.09
C ASP A 667 -25.30 -20.29 -11.60
N VAL A 668 -25.79 -19.08 -11.30
CA VAL A 668 -26.29 -18.67 -9.98
C VAL A 668 -27.81 -18.48 -10.09
N MET A 669 -28.57 -19.18 -9.25
CA MET A 669 -30.03 -19.04 -9.23
C MET A 669 -30.43 -17.92 -8.28
N VAL A 670 -31.06 -16.86 -8.80
CA VAL A 670 -31.68 -15.82 -7.97
C VAL A 670 -33.12 -16.21 -7.70
N LEU A 671 -33.44 -16.44 -6.42
CA LEU A 671 -34.74 -16.93 -5.97
C LEU A 671 -35.52 -15.84 -5.23
N ASN A 672 -36.82 -15.79 -5.50
CA ASN A 672 -37.77 -15.10 -4.64
C ASN A 672 -38.31 -16.08 -3.59
N ALA A 673 -38.32 -15.68 -2.32
CA ALA A 673 -38.82 -16.50 -1.21
C ALA A 673 -40.29 -16.17 -0.97
N ALA A 674 -41.06 -17.15 -0.47
CA ALA A 674 -42.46 -16.90 -0.16
C ALA A 674 -42.60 -16.07 1.14
N PRO A 675 -43.62 -15.21 1.24
CA PRO A 675 -43.95 -14.51 2.48
C PRO A 675 -44.25 -15.47 3.65
N THR A 676 -44.03 -14.97 4.86
CA THR A 676 -44.39 -15.65 6.11
C THR A 676 -45.47 -14.88 6.85
N LEU A 677 -46.44 -15.60 7.42
CA LEU A 677 -47.60 -15.03 8.11
C LEU A 677 -47.66 -15.55 9.55
N ALA A 678 -47.72 -14.64 10.53
CA ALA A 678 -47.82 -14.97 11.94
C ALA A 678 -49.00 -14.26 12.61
N PHE A 679 -49.78 -14.97 13.41
CA PHE A 679 -50.88 -14.40 14.19
C PHE A 679 -50.36 -13.79 15.50
N GLU A 680 -50.66 -12.51 15.75
CA GLU A 680 -50.27 -11.79 16.97
C GLU A 680 -51.52 -11.23 17.66
N THR A 681 -52.20 -12.04 18.46
CA THR A 681 -53.45 -11.65 19.13
C THR A 681 -53.31 -11.67 20.65
N SER A 682 -53.98 -10.75 21.34
CA SER A 682 -54.05 -10.73 22.81
C SER A 682 -55.48 -10.96 23.32
N GLY A 683 -55.61 -11.73 24.41
CA GLY A 683 -56.89 -12.07 25.03
C GLY A 683 -57.49 -13.40 24.56
N THR A 684 -58.60 -13.79 25.18
CA THR A 684 -59.32 -15.04 24.89
C THR A 684 -60.64 -14.73 24.20
N PRO A 685 -60.89 -15.21 22.97
CA PRO A 685 -62.14 -14.96 22.28
C PRO A 685 -63.32 -15.65 22.98
N GLN A 686 -64.47 -14.97 23.02
CA GLN A 686 -65.72 -15.47 23.60
C GLN A 686 -66.76 -15.64 22.50
N GLN A 687 -67.64 -16.64 22.66
CA GLN A 687 -68.73 -16.84 21.70
C GLN A 687 -69.64 -15.59 21.64
N ASN A 688 -69.92 -15.12 20.42
CA ASN A 688 -70.73 -13.96 20.06
C ASN A 688 -70.17 -12.58 20.43
N GLU A 689 -68.89 -12.48 20.81
CA GLU A 689 -68.19 -11.21 21.01
C GLU A 689 -67.23 -10.89 19.85
N ASN A 690 -66.99 -9.60 19.62
CA ASN A 690 -66.03 -9.14 18.62
C ASN A 690 -64.61 -9.30 19.15
N PHE A 691 -63.77 -10.01 18.41
CA PHE A 691 -62.38 -10.27 18.75
C PHE A 691 -61.46 -9.73 17.66
N VAL A 692 -60.42 -8.98 18.04
CA VAL A 692 -59.46 -8.40 17.10
C VAL A 692 -58.37 -9.42 16.81
N VAL A 693 -58.23 -9.79 15.54
CA VAL A 693 -57.15 -10.66 15.05
C VAL A 693 -56.18 -9.83 14.22
N ASN A 694 -54.91 -9.86 14.59
CA ASN A 694 -53.81 -9.22 13.88
C ASN A 694 -52.87 -10.29 13.31
N VAL A 695 -52.41 -10.07 12.07
CA VAL A 695 -51.45 -10.92 11.38
C VAL A 695 -50.27 -10.07 10.93
N VAL A 696 -49.06 -10.52 11.24
CA VAL A 696 -47.82 -9.91 10.73
C VAL A 696 -47.39 -10.67 9.48
N ALA A 697 -47.25 -9.96 8.37
CA ALA A 697 -46.69 -10.46 7.13
C ALA A 697 -45.23 -10.02 7.00
N THR A 698 -44.31 -10.97 6.84
CA THR A 698 -42.88 -10.71 6.66
C THR A 698 -42.35 -11.45 5.45
N ASP A 699 -41.55 -10.76 4.64
CA ASP A 699 -40.86 -11.33 3.49
C ASP A 699 -39.40 -10.87 3.52
N VAL A 700 -38.47 -11.78 3.23
CA VAL A 700 -37.03 -11.46 3.21
C VAL A 700 -36.66 -10.61 1.99
N ASN A 701 -37.43 -10.70 0.90
CA ASN A 701 -37.23 -10.01 -0.36
C ASN A 701 -37.89 -8.61 -0.41
N GLU A 702 -38.69 -8.25 0.61
CA GLU A 702 -39.41 -6.98 0.71
C GLU A 702 -39.21 -6.29 2.08
N THR A 703 -38.73 -5.05 2.07
CA THR A 703 -38.51 -4.27 3.29
C THR A 703 -39.76 -3.53 3.79
N ASP A 704 -40.82 -3.42 2.98
CA ASP A 704 -42.10 -2.77 3.33
C ASP A 704 -43.28 -3.75 3.18
N PRO A 705 -43.95 -4.15 4.28
CA PRO A 705 -45.04 -5.12 4.24
C PRO A 705 -46.39 -4.54 3.78
N SER A 706 -46.47 -3.24 3.48
CA SER A 706 -47.73 -2.57 3.16
C SER A 706 -48.47 -3.21 1.97
N ALA A 707 -47.74 -3.62 0.93
CA ALA A 707 -48.30 -4.28 -0.25
C ALA A 707 -48.93 -5.65 0.10
N MET A 708 -48.22 -6.48 0.85
CA MET A 708 -48.71 -7.78 1.31
C MET A 708 -49.90 -7.64 2.26
N CYS A 709 -49.90 -6.65 3.14
CA CYS A 709 -51.04 -6.39 4.00
C CYS A 709 -52.28 -5.96 3.19
N ASN A 710 -52.10 -5.09 2.19
CA ASN A 710 -53.19 -4.64 1.33
C ASN A 710 -53.78 -5.77 0.48
N ALA A 711 -52.94 -6.73 0.04
CA ALA A 711 -53.36 -7.90 -0.72
C ALA A 711 -53.97 -9.04 0.13
N MET A 712 -53.98 -8.91 1.47
CA MET A 712 -54.40 -9.99 2.37
C MET A 712 -55.90 -10.27 2.32
N THR A 713 -56.23 -11.54 2.09
CA THR A 713 -57.58 -12.09 2.10
C THR A 713 -57.81 -12.90 3.39
N TRP A 714 -59.06 -12.86 3.89
CA TRP A 714 -59.45 -13.48 5.15
C TRP A 714 -60.67 -14.37 4.92
N SER A 715 -60.70 -15.53 5.58
CA SER A 715 -61.83 -16.45 5.54
C SER A 715 -62.05 -17.12 6.90
N VAL A 716 -63.34 -17.30 7.22
CA VAL A 716 -63.83 -18.00 8.42
C VAL A 716 -64.99 -18.89 8.00
N SER A 717 -65.22 -19.98 8.75
CA SER A 717 -66.35 -20.88 8.48
C SER A 717 -67.55 -20.52 9.35
N ALA A 718 -68.77 -20.70 8.83
CA ALA A 718 -69.99 -20.53 9.61
C ALA A 718 -69.93 -21.38 10.92
N PRO A 719 -70.44 -20.87 12.06
CA PRO A 719 -71.21 -19.63 12.24
C PRO A 719 -70.37 -18.35 12.47
N ASP A 720 -69.06 -18.35 12.23
CA ASP A 720 -68.20 -17.17 12.46
C ASP A 720 -68.34 -16.15 11.33
N THR A 721 -68.15 -14.86 11.66
CA THR A 721 -68.30 -13.76 10.69
C THR A 721 -67.16 -12.75 10.79
N LEU A 722 -66.72 -12.23 9.64
CA LEU A 722 -65.82 -11.08 9.54
C LEU A 722 -66.65 -9.80 9.69
N VAL A 723 -66.35 -8.98 10.69
CA VAL A 723 -67.17 -7.81 11.07
C VAL A 723 -66.65 -6.51 10.46
N SER A 724 -65.36 -6.20 10.68
CA SER A 724 -64.75 -4.94 10.24
C SER A 724 -63.21 -5.04 10.21
N GLY A 725 -62.54 -3.99 9.71
CA GLY A 725 -61.08 -3.90 9.56
C GLY A 725 -60.60 -4.00 8.10
N SER A 726 -59.35 -3.61 7.84
CA SER A 726 -58.68 -3.65 6.52
C SER A 726 -57.22 -4.11 6.66
N GLY A 727 -56.64 -4.62 5.57
CA GLY A 727 -55.28 -5.16 5.54
C GLY A 727 -55.01 -6.32 6.50
N CYS A 728 -53.92 -6.21 7.27
CA CYS A 728 -53.38 -7.21 8.20
C CYS A 728 -54.15 -7.35 9.54
N THR A 729 -55.19 -6.55 9.77
CA THR A 729 -56.01 -6.62 11.00
C THR A 729 -57.49 -6.80 10.64
N ARG A 730 -58.18 -7.72 11.32
CA ARG A 730 -59.63 -7.94 11.20
C ARG A 730 -60.30 -8.14 12.55
N VAL A 731 -61.54 -7.70 12.64
CA VAL A 731 -62.44 -8.01 13.76
C VAL A 731 -63.30 -9.19 13.35
N ILE A 732 -63.24 -10.25 14.14
CA ILE A 732 -63.95 -11.52 13.90
C ILE A 732 -64.93 -11.75 15.04
N ARG A 733 -66.15 -12.17 14.71
CA ARG A 733 -67.15 -12.60 15.69
C ARG A 733 -67.36 -14.10 15.56
N PHE A 734 -66.99 -14.83 16.61
CA PHE A 734 -67.10 -16.29 16.64
C PHE A 734 -68.52 -16.71 17.05
N GLY A 735 -69.22 -17.48 16.22
CA GLY A 735 -70.61 -17.85 16.45
C GLY A 735 -70.80 -19.08 17.35
N ALA A 736 -69.71 -19.81 17.66
CA ALA A 736 -69.71 -21.01 18.49
C ALA A 736 -68.48 -21.08 19.41
N ALA A 737 -68.64 -21.69 20.59
CA ALA A 737 -67.54 -22.03 21.48
C ALA A 737 -66.76 -23.27 20.99
N GLY A 738 -65.54 -23.45 21.50
CA GLY A 738 -64.60 -24.50 21.09
C GLY A 738 -63.49 -23.97 20.18
N THR A 739 -62.66 -24.86 19.64
CA THR A 739 -61.58 -24.50 18.73
C THR A 739 -62.14 -24.06 17.37
N ARG A 740 -61.89 -22.80 17.00
CA ARG A 740 -62.29 -22.18 15.73
C ARG A 740 -61.06 -21.82 14.91
N GLN A 741 -61.20 -21.80 13.59
CA GLN A 741 -60.10 -21.55 12.66
C GLN A 741 -60.34 -20.27 11.88
N VAL A 742 -59.28 -19.48 11.73
CA VAL A 742 -59.26 -18.29 10.87
C VAL A 742 -58.17 -18.51 9.84
N SER A 743 -58.51 -18.46 8.56
CA SER A 743 -57.53 -18.63 7.48
C SER A 743 -57.28 -17.31 6.77
N VAL A 744 -56.02 -17.01 6.56
CA VAL A 744 -55.54 -15.81 5.86
C VAL A 744 -54.63 -16.21 4.71
N ALA A 745 -54.66 -15.45 3.62
CA ALA A 745 -53.76 -15.62 2.49
C ALA A 745 -53.34 -14.27 1.91
N THR A 746 -52.09 -14.16 1.45
CA THR A 746 -51.57 -13.00 0.73
C THR A 746 -50.57 -13.44 -0.35
N GLN A 747 -50.01 -12.49 -1.08
CA GLN A 747 -48.93 -12.69 -2.04
C GLN A 747 -47.95 -11.51 -2.00
N ASP A 748 -46.70 -11.77 -2.38
CA ASP A 748 -45.70 -10.71 -2.60
C ASP A 748 -45.87 -10.00 -3.96
N ARG A 749 -44.96 -9.08 -4.27
CA ARG A 749 -44.93 -8.31 -5.53
C ARG A 749 -44.72 -9.19 -6.77
N GLU A 750 -44.01 -10.30 -6.64
CA GLU A 750 -43.75 -11.25 -7.71
C GLU A 750 -44.88 -12.29 -7.87
N GLY A 751 -45.84 -12.31 -6.95
CA GLY A 751 -47.03 -13.15 -6.97
C GLY A 751 -46.87 -14.50 -6.26
N LEU A 752 -45.83 -14.72 -5.46
CA LEU A 752 -45.71 -15.92 -4.65
C LEU A 752 -46.72 -15.88 -3.48
N PRO A 753 -47.59 -16.89 -3.36
CA PRO A 753 -48.63 -16.90 -2.35
C PRO A 753 -48.12 -17.40 -1.00
N ALA A 754 -48.70 -16.89 0.08
CA ALA A 754 -48.55 -17.39 1.43
C ALA A 754 -49.92 -17.52 2.09
N ALA A 755 -50.15 -18.61 2.83
CA ALA A 755 -51.38 -18.83 3.58
C ALA A 755 -51.09 -19.39 4.97
N ALA A 756 -51.89 -18.98 5.95
CA ALA A 756 -51.80 -19.47 7.32
C ALA A 756 -53.19 -19.62 7.93
N THR A 757 -53.33 -20.60 8.84
CA THR A 757 -54.56 -20.84 9.58
C THR A 757 -54.27 -20.76 11.08
N GLY A 758 -54.93 -19.84 11.77
CA GLY A 758 -54.84 -19.65 13.21
C GLY A 758 -55.95 -20.38 13.93
N SER A 759 -55.60 -21.17 14.95
CA SER A 759 -56.55 -21.86 15.82
C SER A 759 -56.81 -21.05 17.09
N PHE A 760 -58.08 -20.70 17.31
CA PHE A 760 -58.54 -19.91 18.44
C PHE A 760 -59.46 -20.74 19.32
N ASN A 761 -59.11 -20.91 20.60
CA ASN A 761 -60.00 -21.57 21.57
C ASN A 761 -61.03 -20.57 22.08
N VAL A 762 -62.23 -20.62 21.51
CA VAL A 762 -63.33 -19.72 21.85
C VAL A 762 -64.05 -20.25 23.08
N ALA A 763 -64.08 -19.46 24.14
CA ALA A 763 -64.77 -19.83 25.37
C ALA A 763 -66.31 -19.73 25.20
N PRO A 764 -67.09 -20.55 25.94
CA PRO A 764 -68.54 -20.42 26.01
C PRO A 764 -68.97 -19.02 26.43
N PRO A 765 -70.19 -18.57 26.08
CA PRO A 765 -70.71 -17.28 26.53
C PRO A 765 -70.57 -17.21 28.06
N PRO A 766 -70.09 -16.08 28.62
CA PRO A 766 -69.84 -15.98 30.05
C PRO A 766 -71.06 -16.43 30.89
N VAL A 767 -70.84 -17.35 31.86
CA VAL A 767 -71.87 -17.79 32.81
C VAL A 767 -72.15 -16.68 33.83
N ASN A 768 -73.44 -16.47 34.14
CA ASN A 768 -74.11 -15.26 34.65
C ASN A 768 -73.48 -14.56 35.89
N PRO A 769 -73.39 -13.20 35.94
CA PRO A 769 -72.43 -12.43 36.75
C PRO A 769 -73.11 -11.49 37.77
N TYR A 770 -73.26 -11.92 39.04
CA TYR A 770 -73.68 -11.01 40.11
C TYR A 770 -72.77 -11.11 41.35
N PRO A 771 -72.42 -9.99 42.01
CA PRO A 771 -73.11 -8.70 41.95
C PRO A 771 -72.74 -7.86 40.72
N ARG A 772 -73.76 -7.26 40.09
CA ARG A 772 -73.63 -6.36 38.93
C ARG A 772 -74.05 -4.96 39.34
N ILE A 773 -73.21 -3.98 39.04
CA ILE A 773 -73.55 -2.57 39.19
C ILE A 773 -74.39 -2.18 37.98
N ASN A 774 -75.67 -1.91 38.18
CA ASN A 774 -76.64 -1.63 37.12
C ASN A 774 -77.02 -0.15 37.02
N ALA A 775 -76.80 0.64 38.07
CA ALA A 775 -76.79 2.10 37.99
C ALA A 775 -75.79 2.66 39.00
N PHE A 776 -75.25 3.84 38.73
CA PHE A 776 -74.33 4.52 39.60
C PHE A 776 -74.30 6.00 39.25
N SER A 777 -74.25 6.85 40.26
CA SER A 777 -74.16 8.29 40.06
C SER A 777 -73.68 9.00 41.33
N VAL A 778 -73.20 10.23 41.13
CA VAL A 778 -73.18 11.23 42.21
C VAL A 778 -74.48 12.02 42.12
N ILE A 779 -75.13 12.23 43.25
CA ILE A 779 -76.44 12.88 43.36
C ILE A 779 -76.31 14.14 44.24
N SER A 780 -76.86 15.26 43.79
CA SER A 780 -77.01 16.48 44.58
C SER A 780 -78.35 16.51 45.32
N ARG A 781 -78.34 17.03 46.54
CA ARG A 781 -79.52 17.31 47.37
C ARG A 781 -79.85 18.79 47.29
N ASP A 782 -80.52 19.19 46.21
CA ASP A 782 -80.86 20.58 45.97
C ASP A 782 -82.12 21.00 46.73
N VAL A 783 -82.17 22.28 47.11
CA VAL A 783 -83.32 22.86 47.82
C VAL A 783 -84.49 23.00 46.85
N LEU A 784 -85.62 22.37 47.17
CA LEU A 784 -86.88 22.65 46.51
C LEU A 784 -87.48 23.94 47.06
N LEU A 785 -87.59 24.95 46.20
CA LEU A 785 -88.27 26.21 46.51
C LEU A 785 -89.69 26.16 45.94
N ILE A 786 -90.70 26.33 46.79
CA ILE A 786 -92.09 26.60 46.39
C ILE A 786 -92.39 28.01 46.87
N GLU A 787 -92.78 28.91 45.96
CA GLU A 787 -93.00 30.35 46.26
C GLU A 787 -91.80 31.01 47.00
N ASN A 788 -90.57 30.68 46.59
CA ASN A 788 -89.32 31.14 47.22
C ASN A 788 -89.10 30.72 48.69
N GLN A 789 -89.88 29.77 49.21
CA GLN A 789 -89.66 29.17 50.54
C GLN A 789 -89.09 27.74 50.40
N PRO A 790 -88.06 27.37 51.19
CA PRO A 790 -87.46 26.03 51.14
C PRO A 790 -88.42 24.98 51.70
N PHE A 791 -88.93 24.10 50.83
CA PHE A 791 -89.98 23.14 51.16
C PHE A 791 -89.50 21.69 51.27
N GLY A 792 -88.30 21.38 50.76
CA GLY A 792 -87.74 20.02 50.87
C GLY A 792 -86.51 19.77 50.02
N CYS A 793 -86.17 18.49 49.89
CA CYS A 793 -85.02 18.00 49.16
C CYS A 793 -85.41 17.39 47.82
N ILE A 794 -84.81 17.85 46.72
CA ILE A 794 -84.90 17.16 45.42
C ILE A 794 -83.54 16.57 45.07
N PRO A 795 -83.45 15.24 44.82
CA PRO A 795 -82.25 14.62 44.30
C PRO A 795 -82.09 14.93 42.81
N ARG A 796 -80.91 15.39 42.37
CA ARG A 796 -80.55 15.51 40.95
C ARG A 796 -79.25 14.77 40.66
N THR A 797 -79.20 14.07 39.53
CA THR A 797 -77.95 13.40 39.10
C THR A 797 -76.94 14.44 38.65
N VAL A 798 -75.72 14.35 39.15
CA VAL A 798 -74.60 15.21 38.77
C VAL A 798 -73.95 14.62 37.51
N ALA A 799 -73.88 15.40 36.44
CA ALA A 799 -73.25 14.98 35.20
C ALA A 799 -71.72 14.81 35.39
N ASN A 800 -71.12 13.88 34.64
CA ASN A 800 -69.65 13.83 34.53
C ASN A 800 -69.12 15.16 33.98
N ASN A 801 -67.92 15.54 34.41
CA ASN A 801 -67.26 16.83 34.16
C ASN A 801 -67.93 18.05 34.82
N ALA A 802 -69.00 17.87 35.59
CA ALA A 802 -69.55 18.97 36.40
C ALA A 802 -68.56 19.40 37.50
N VAL A 803 -68.71 20.65 37.94
CA VAL A 803 -68.01 21.19 39.11
C VAL A 803 -68.89 20.98 40.34
N ILE A 804 -68.38 20.28 41.36
CA ILE A 804 -69.07 20.13 42.66
C ILE A 804 -68.24 20.74 43.79
N ASP A 805 -68.89 21.36 44.76
CA ASP A 805 -68.23 21.90 45.95
C ASP A 805 -68.64 21.06 47.17
N LEU A 806 -67.70 20.27 47.68
CA LEU A 806 -67.98 19.32 48.75
C LEU A 806 -68.28 20.01 50.08
N ARG A 807 -67.97 21.31 50.21
CA ARG A 807 -68.23 22.13 51.40
C ARG A 807 -69.71 22.53 51.50
N GLN A 808 -70.45 22.45 50.41
CA GLN A 808 -71.83 22.89 50.38
C GLN A 808 -72.73 21.91 51.15
N PHE A 809 -73.59 22.48 51.98
CA PHE A 809 -74.69 21.75 52.59
C PHE A 809 -75.86 21.71 51.60
N GLY A 810 -76.55 20.57 51.58
CA GLY A 810 -77.76 20.40 50.80
C GLY A 810 -78.97 20.99 51.52
N CYS A 811 -80.15 20.65 51.02
CA CYS A 811 -81.41 20.88 51.70
C CYS A 811 -81.48 20.26 53.12
N LYS A 812 -82.22 20.90 54.03
CA LYS A 812 -82.55 20.37 55.36
C LYS A 812 -83.86 19.57 55.33
N PRO A 813 -83.92 18.37 55.92
CA PRO A 813 -85.19 17.67 56.11
C PRO A 813 -85.99 18.34 57.24
N GLY A 814 -86.89 19.26 56.89
CA GLY A 814 -87.75 20.00 57.82
C GLY A 814 -87.09 21.23 58.47
N ILE A 815 -87.87 21.99 59.26
CA ILE A 815 -87.46 23.31 59.83
C ILE A 815 -86.33 23.19 60.88
N VAL A 816 -86.13 22.00 61.49
CA VAL A 816 -85.18 21.80 62.63
C VAL A 816 -84.19 20.64 62.42
N GLY A 817 -84.03 20.14 61.18
CA GLY A 817 -83.13 19.02 60.87
C GLY A 817 -81.63 19.41 60.75
N PRO A 818 -80.70 18.44 60.88
CA PRO A 818 -79.27 18.69 60.70
C PRO A 818 -78.92 19.00 59.23
N ASP A 819 -77.87 19.80 59.02
CA ASP A 819 -77.31 20.08 57.69
C ASP A 819 -76.79 18.79 57.04
N LEU A 820 -77.42 18.38 55.94
CA LEU A 820 -76.98 17.23 55.14
C LEU A 820 -75.89 17.65 54.15
N SER A 821 -74.98 16.74 53.80
CA SER A 821 -74.07 17.00 52.68
C SER A 821 -74.86 17.21 51.39
N ARG A 822 -74.45 18.19 50.59
CA ARG A 822 -75.08 18.44 49.29
C ARG A 822 -74.88 17.28 48.33
N PHE A 823 -73.77 16.56 48.38
CA PHE A 823 -73.45 15.53 47.39
C PHE A 823 -73.16 14.17 48.03
N PHE A 824 -73.71 13.11 47.44
CA PHE A 824 -73.43 11.74 47.83
C PHE A 824 -73.26 10.86 46.59
N GLY A 825 -72.42 9.83 46.70
CA GLY A 825 -72.30 8.77 45.71
C GLY A 825 -73.24 7.63 46.03
N GLU A 826 -73.88 7.07 45.01
CA GLU A 826 -74.73 5.89 45.13
C GLU A 826 -74.48 4.91 43.99
N VAL A 827 -74.55 3.62 44.31
CA VAL A 827 -74.65 2.56 43.31
C VAL A 827 -75.91 1.73 43.54
N ALA A 828 -76.60 1.37 42.46
CA ALA A 828 -77.55 0.27 42.47
C ALA A 828 -76.79 -1.00 42.11
N VAL A 829 -76.95 -2.03 42.94
CA VAL A 829 -76.34 -3.34 42.72
C VAL A 829 -77.42 -4.40 42.69
N GLU A 830 -77.47 -5.12 41.59
CA GLU A 830 -78.24 -6.36 41.50
C GLU A 830 -77.46 -7.45 42.23
N ASN A 831 -78.03 -7.95 43.33
CA ASN A 831 -77.47 -9.02 44.15
C ASN A 831 -78.53 -10.12 44.39
N PRO A 832 -78.86 -10.92 43.36
CA PRO A 832 -79.91 -11.95 43.45
C PRO A 832 -79.56 -13.06 44.46
N SER A 833 -78.27 -13.25 44.76
CA SER A 833 -77.78 -14.22 45.76
C SER A 833 -77.99 -13.80 47.21
N GLY A 834 -78.37 -12.54 47.47
CA GLY A 834 -78.59 -12.03 48.83
C GLY A 834 -77.35 -12.04 49.73
N GLU A 835 -76.15 -12.08 49.13
CA GLU A 835 -74.90 -12.15 49.88
C GLU A 835 -74.54 -10.80 50.53
N VAL A 836 -73.80 -10.83 51.65
CA VAL A 836 -73.40 -9.60 52.35
C VAL A 836 -72.31 -8.89 51.54
N LEU A 837 -72.63 -7.71 51.01
CA LEU A 837 -71.69 -6.88 50.26
C LEU A 837 -71.12 -5.76 51.14
N SER A 838 -69.90 -5.33 50.82
CA SER A 838 -69.32 -4.09 51.35
C SER A 838 -68.79 -3.22 50.23
N TYR A 839 -68.79 -1.91 50.42
CA TYR A 839 -68.50 -0.95 49.36
C TYR A 839 -67.32 -0.08 49.79
N ASP A 840 -66.18 -0.22 49.11
CA ASP A 840 -65.05 0.69 49.30
C ASP A 840 -65.15 1.82 48.30
N TRP A 841 -65.37 3.02 48.80
CA TRP A 841 -65.45 4.23 48.00
C TRP A 841 -64.12 4.97 48.07
N THR A 842 -63.47 5.14 46.93
CA THR A 842 -62.22 5.88 46.84
C THR A 842 -62.47 7.19 46.11
N TYR A 843 -62.33 8.29 46.85
CA TYR A 843 -62.29 9.62 46.28
C TYR A 843 -60.83 9.99 46.00
N THR A 844 -60.54 10.46 44.79
CA THR A 844 -59.19 10.91 44.40
C THR A 844 -59.27 12.30 43.79
N ASP A 845 -58.46 13.23 44.29
CA ASP A 845 -58.27 14.55 43.69
C ASP A 845 -56.86 14.71 43.10
N TYR A 846 -56.79 15.44 42.00
CA TYR A 846 -55.58 15.60 41.18
C TYR A 846 -55.20 17.09 41.14
N TYR A 847 -53.98 17.40 41.59
CA TYR A 847 -53.45 18.76 41.56
C TYR A 847 -53.28 19.27 40.12
N ALA A 848 -53.60 20.55 39.89
CA ALA A 848 -53.68 21.14 38.55
C ALA A 848 -52.36 21.10 37.73
N ASN A 849 -51.20 21.06 38.39
CA ASN A 849 -49.89 21.16 37.74
C ASN A 849 -49.09 19.85 37.65
N GLY A 850 -49.65 18.71 38.07
CA GLY A 850 -48.99 17.39 37.94
C GLY A 850 -47.70 17.18 38.75
N THR A 851 -47.29 18.16 39.58
CA THR A 851 -46.05 18.14 40.36
C THR A 851 -46.18 17.45 41.72
N ALA A 852 -47.39 17.09 42.16
CA ALA A 852 -47.65 16.35 43.39
C ALA A 852 -48.51 15.12 43.11
N SER A 853 -48.27 14.03 43.86
CA SER A 853 -49.04 12.79 43.72
C SER A 853 -50.53 13.03 44.04
N PRO A 854 -51.46 12.39 43.30
CA PRO A 854 -52.90 12.52 43.59
C PRO A 854 -53.18 12.12 45.03
N ARG A 855 -54.03 12.90 45.71
CA ARG A 855 -54.44 12.55 47.06
C ARG A 855 -55.71 11.72 46.94
N SER A 856 -55.77 10.65 47.73
CA SER A 856 -56.93 9.75 47.74
C SER A 856 -57.34 9.43 49.17
N GLY A 857 -58.65 9.35 49.38
CA GLY A 857 -59.27 8.90 50.62
C GLY A 857 -60.22 7.76 50.31
N THR A 858 -60.17 6.69 51.12
CA THR A 858 -61.09 5.56 50.98
C THR A 858 -62.00 5.46 52.19
N ALA A 859 -63.30 5.27 51.97
CA ALA A 859 -64.28 5.02 53.01
C ALA A 859 -65.06 3.74 52.69
N ARG A 860 -65.12 2.82 53.66
CA ARG A 860 -65.92 1.59 53.54
C ARG A 860 -67.32 1.81 54.10
N THR A 861 -68.34 1.39 53.36
CA THR A 861 -69.75 1.43 53.79
C THR A 861 -70.39 0.04 53.68
N ALA A 862 -71.35 -0.25 54.55
CA ALA A 862 -72.18 -1.47 54.48
C ALA A 862 -73.39 -1.28 53.55
N THR A 863 -73.75 -0.03 53.26
CA THR A 863 -74.80 0.34 52.30
C THR A 863 -74.17 0.83 51.01
N PRO A 864 -74.87 0.78 49.87
CA PRO A 864 -74.33 1.16 48.57
C PRO A 864 -74.30 2.69 48.35
N ARG A 865 -74.04 3.46 49.40
CA ARG A 865 -74.03 4.93 49.40
C ARG A 865 -72.89 5.49 50.26
N VAL A 866 -72.30 6.61 49.83
CA VAL A 866 -71.30 7.37 50.59
C VAL A 866 -71.55 8.87 50.51
N GLU A 867 -71.51 9.56 51.66
CA GLU A 867 -71.58 11.03 51.70
C GLU A 867 -70.23 11.63 51.33
N LEU A 868 -70.18 12.55 50.36
CA LEU A 868 -68.90 13.04 49.83
C LEU A 868 -68.21 14.06 50.75
N ASN A 869 -68.96 14.70 51.66
CA ASN A 869 -68.36 15.55 52.68
C ASN A 869 -67.39 14.78 53.61
N ARG A 870 -67.44 13.45 53.66
CA ARG A 870 -66.49 12.63 54.42
C ARG A 870 -65.07 12.71 53.87
N PHE A 871 -64.93 13.11 52.61
CA PHE A 871 -63.64 13.34 51.96
C PHE A 871 -63.24 14.83 51.98
N LEU A 872 -63.93 15.66 52.78
CA LEU A 872 -63.46 17.01 53.09
C LEU A 872 -62.22 16.93 53.97
N TYR A 873 -61.15 17.59 53.53
CA TYR A 873 -59.95 17.76 54.33
C TYR A 873 -60.07 19.05 55.14
N VAL A 874 -60.04 18.95 56.47
CA VAL A 874 -60.31 20.09 57.38
C VAL A 874 -59.03 20.88 57.61
N GLY A 875 -58.91 22.04 56.96
CA GLY A 875 -57.88 23.06 57.18
C GLY A 875 -58.18 24.31 56.32
N LEU A 876 -58.04 25.49 56.93
CA LEU A 876 -58.88 26.67 56.65
C LEU A 876 -58.32 27.60 55.56
N ASP A 877 -58.99 27.65 54.39
CA ASP A 877 -59.18 28.89 53.63
C ASP A 877 -60.57 28.85 52.92
N PRO A 878 -61.56 29.65 53.37
CA PRO A 878 -62.90 29.65 52.78
C PRO A 878 -62.98 30.31 51.40
N VAL A 879 -61.90 30.90 50.87
CA VAL A 879 -61.94 31.78 49.68
C VAL A 879 -61.44 31.11 48.40
N THR A 880 -60.81 29.95 48.47
CA THR A 880 -60.39 29.22 47.26
C THR A 880 -61.58 28.56 46.57
N THR A 881 -61.83 28.94 45.31
CA THR A 881 -62.88 28.41 44.42
C THR A 881 -62.31 27.55 43.30
N SER A 882 -61.02 27.22 43.37
CA SER A 882 -60.34 26.44 42.32
C SER A 882 -60.86 25.01 42.31
N ALA A 883 -61.43 24.60 41.18
CA ALA A 883 -61.95 23.26 41.00
C ALA A 883 -60.86 22.36 40.40
N PHE A 884 -60.49 21.30 41.12
CA PHE A 884 -59.47 20.34 40.72
C PHE A 884 -60.11 19.12 40.10
N ARG A 885 -59.42 18.45 39.16
CA ARG A 885 -59.92 17.19 38.61
C ARG A 885 -60.05 16.19 39.76
N CYS A 886 -61.18 15.51 39.84
CA CYS A 886 -61.44 14.53 40.88
C CYS A 886 -62.23 13.35 40.32
N THR A 887 -62.07 12.19 40.94
CA THR A 887 -62.83 10.98 40.63
C THR A 887 -63.39 10.35 41.89
N LEU A 888 -64.55 9.74 41.74
CA LEU A 888 -65.13 8.83 42.72
C LEU A 888 -65.17 7.44 42.10
N ASP A 889 -64.48 6.50 42.73
CA ASP A 889 -64.44 5.09 42.36
C ASP A 889 -65.10 4.27 43.48
N VAL A 890 -65.74 3.17 43.13
CA VAL A 890 -66.28 2.20 44.09
C VAL A 890 -65.79 0.80 43.77
N ARG A 891 -65.40 0.07 44.80
CA ARG A 891 -65.24 -1.38 44.75
C ARG A 891 -66.34 -2.04 45.56
N VAL A 892 -67.24 -2.74 44.88
CA VAL A 892 -68.27 -3.60 45.48
C VAL A 892 -67.61 -4.94 45.80
N ASN A 893 -67.38 -5.19 47.08
CA ASN A 893 -66.75 -6.41 47.57
C ASN A 893 -67.80 -7.48 47.86
N ALA A 894 -67.68 -8.60 47.15
CA ALA A 894 -68.37 -9.85 47.47
C ALA A 894 -67.50 -10.71 48.40
N PRO A 895 -68.08 -11.69 49.14
CA PRO A 895 -67.31 -12.60 49.99
C PRO A 895 -66.19 -13.33 49.24
N GLU A 896 -66.37 -13.62 47.96
CA GLU A 896 -65.33 -14.14 47.09
C GLU A 896 -64.65 -13.00 46.29
N ALA A 897 -63.34 -12.88 46.43
CA ALA A 897 -62.58 -11.76 45.86
C ALA A 897 -62.68 -11.66 44.33
N SER A 898 -62.77 -12.81 43.63
CA SER A 898 -62.93 -12.92 42.17
C SER A 898 -64.24 -12.29 41.65
N ARG A 899 -65.25 -12.17 42.53
CA ARG A 899 -66.58 -11.65 42.22
C ARG A 899 -66.74 -10.16 42.54
N SER A 900 -65.74 -9.55 43.19
CA SER A 900 -65.75 -8.12 43.50
C SER A 900 -65.60 -7.27 42.24
N LYS A 901 -66.34 -6.16 42.14
CA LYS A 901 -66.34 -5.27 40.96
C LYS A 901 -65.84 -3.88 41.33
N THR A 902 -64.98 -3.30 40.49
CA THR A 902 -64.52 -1.91 40.65
C THR A 902 -64.99 -1.07 39.47
N LEU A 903 -65.47 0.14 39.75
CA LEU A 903 -66.03 1.04 38.75
C LEU A 903 -65.80 2.50 39.14
N ARG A 904 -65.52 3.34 38.14
CA ARG A 904 -65.55 4.81 38.22
C ARG A 904 -67.01 5.28 38.28
N VAL A 905 -67.47 5.73 39.44
CA VAL A 905 -68.85 6.20 39.65
C VAL A 905 -69.04 7.59 39.04
N TRP A 906 -68.06 8.46 39.17
CA TRP A 906 -68.14 9.81 38.64
C TRP A 906 -66.73 10.40 38.44
N SER A 907 -66.60 11.28 37.45
CA SER A 907 -65.39 12.09 37.26
C SER A 907 -65.76 13.50 36.85
N GLY A 908 -65.13 14.50 37.46
CA GLY A 908 -65.32 15.89 37.09
C GLY A 908 -64.34 16.81 37.79
N GLN A 909 -64.82 17.97 38.23
CA GLN A 909 -64.01 18.91 39.00
C GLN A 909 -64.62 19.12 40.38
N CYS A 910 -63.78 19.18 41.41
CA CYS A 910 -64.21 19.30 42.81
C CYS A 910 -63.53 20.50 43.46
N ILE A 911 -64.28 21.18 44.31
CA ILE A 911 -63.76 22.15 45.26
C ILE A 911 -63.80 21.49 46.64
N ASN A 912 -62.64 21.10 47.13
CA ASN A 912 -62.51 20.27 48.34
C ASN A 912 -61.17 20.43 49.08
N VAL A 913 -60.30 21.37 48.67
CA VAL A 913 -58.89 21.41 49.13
C VAL A 913 -58.47 22.75 49.74
N GLU A 914 -57.75 22.65 50.85
CA GLU A 914 -56.82 23.61 51.43
C GLU A 914 -55.61 23.89 50.49
N VAL A 915 -54.87 24.96 50.73
CA VAL A 915 -53.67 25.39 49.98
C VAL A 915 -52.70 24.21 49.75
N ALA A 916 -52.17 24.08 48.53
CA ALA A 916 -51.16 23.08 48.16
C ALA A 916 -50.05 22.98 49.23
N PRO A 917 -49.50 21.77 49.51
CA PRO A 917 -48.36 21.67 50.40
C PRO A 917 -47.23 22.56 49.86
N ARG A 918 -46.67 23.42 50.73
CA ARG A 918 -45.38 24.06 50.48
C ARG A 918 -44.30 23.01 50.29
#